data_AF-F4KJD5-F1
#
_entry.id   AF-F4KJD5-F1
#
_cell.length_a   1.000
_cell.length_b   1.000
_cell.length_c   1.000
_cell.angle_alpha   90.00
_cell.angle_beta   90.00
_cell.angle_gamma   90.00
#
_symmetry.space_group_name_H-M   'P 1'
#
loop_
_entity.id
_entity.type
_entity.pdbx_description
1 polymer ?
#
loop_
_entity_poly.entity_id
_entity_poly.type
_entity_poly.pdbx_seq_one_letter_code
_entity_poly.pdbx_strand_id
1 'polypeptide(L)'
;MKRSPLNDIIIRGCRVNNLKGIDLDIPRGELVVITGVSGSGKSSLAFDTLYAEGQRRYVDSLSSYARQFLMRMKKPECDQIKNLPPAVAIEQRVVSRNPRSTVGTSSEIDDYLRVLMARVGKLYSPISGELVKRHTAADVVEAAHQIPTDSKLYILADLYPPEGRRLIEHLMLLQGQGYNRVLIDDTIYRIEDVSNKELREAEHVQLIVDRLTVRTGDDSYESRLGDSIEIALYEGRETCTLRWQDSEGAWSSEGRRNFSARFEADGRTFTEPTPDLFNFNSPAGACTVCGGFGSILGIDPERVIPNDSLSLYEGCVDCWRGAKSSEWAKAFIHEAKRFDFPIHTPYAELTQEQRDLLWHGHEGGGWGKGTLYGIDDYFAMLQKDVYKIQNRVRLAHYRGKSECYACHGGRLKEDALLFTYMGKNFHQIGQMSIREALTFFAQELENPEEAKIAERPLKEIRNRLRTLDGVGLGYLTLDRRSNTLSGGESQRINLATRLGNSLVGSMYILDEPSIGLHDRDTDRLIAVIKELRDQGNTVIVVEHDELTIRAADYLIDMGLDAGRLGGEVIYHGKPSDITPETPGYTAAYLTGREEIPVPKHRRPVQRKLTMHRVHKNNLKGFDVDIPLFTMTVITGVSGSGKSTLISDLLVEELQRIINARPRETQSRMLTGDIDLVEQVLYVDQNSVGRSSRSNPVTYIDAFTPIRELYADQPLAKQMGYKPYFFSFNKEGGRCEVCKGDGVVEVPMQFMTDITLVCDACEGKRFQKNILEVTYHGVNIYDLLEMTVDQAIEFFTKYPADQTTSIIRLLEGLQRVGLGYLQLGQNSSTLSGGENQRLKLAYYLGRDHEPHTLFVFDEPTTGLHFHDISTLLAAFRDLIDQGHSVLIIEHNMEVIKSADYIIDLGPDGGDKGGQLVVAGTPEEVAACPDSITGHYLKEKLTPRKA
;
A
#
# COMPACT_ATOMS: atom_id res chain seq x y z
N MET A 1 12.39 33.72 14.65
CA MET A 1 12.77 33.97 16.07
C MET A 1 14.30 33.92 16.18
N LYS A 2 14.94 34.86 16.90
CA LYS A 2 16.40 34.84 17.13
C LYS A 2 16.78 33.62 18.00
N ARG A 3 17.83 32.90 17.57
CA ARG A 3 18.36 31.65 18.16
C ARG A 3 18.64 31.78 19.66
N SER A 4 18.18 30.81 20.46
CA SER A 4 18.65 30.59 21.83
C SER A 4 19.35 29.22 21.88
N PRO A 5 20.68 29.17 22.01
CA PRO A 5 21.45 27.91 22.09
C PRO A 5 21.15 27.06 23.34
N LEU A 6 20.25 27.51 24.23
CA LEU A 6 19.82 26.77 25.42
C LEU A 6 18.87 25.59 25.10
N ASN A 7 18.35 25.51 23.87
CA ASN A 7 17.36 24.49 23.49
C ASN A 7 17.92 23.36 22.62
N ASP A 8 19.17 23.40 22.17
CA ASP A 8 19.71 22.39 21.26
C ASP A 8 19.74 20.99 21.89
N ILE A 9 19.62 19.94 21.06
CA ILE A 9 19.76 18.55 21.48
C ILE A 9 21.26 18.29 21.64
N ILE A 10 21.67 17.98 22.86
CA ILE A 10 23.09 17.84 23.22
C ILE A 10 23.38 16.36 23.41
N ILE A 11 24.32 15.83 22.63
CA ILE A 11 24.82 14.45 22.70
C ILE A 11 26.29 14.52 23.10
N ARG A 12 26.70 13.75 24.11
CA ARG A 12 28.11 13.63 24.51
C ARG A 12 28.51 12.17 24.67
N GLY A 13 29.69 11.84 24.16
CA GLY A 13 30.35 10.54 24.27
C GLY A 13 29.49 9.38 23.75
N CYS A 14 28.83 9.54 22.61
CA CYS A 14 27.99 8.49 22.04
C CYS A 14 28.82 7.39 21.36
N ARG A 15 28.64 6.14 21.80
CA ARG A 15 29.40 4.94 21.43
C ARG A 15 28.53 3.78 20.95
N VAL A 16 27.33 4.06 20.46
CA VAL A 16 26.41 3.04 19.95
C VAL A 16 26.99 2.41 18.67
N ASN A 17 27.04 1.08 18.61
CA ASN A 17 27.61 0.29 17.51
C ASN A 17 29.05 0.70 17.15
N ASN A 18 29.27 1.32 15.99
CA ASN A 18 30.59 1.76 15.51
C ASN A 18 30.94 3.21 15.84
N LEU A 19 30.07 3.95 16.54
CA LEU A 19 30.31 5.35 16.90
C LEU A 19 31.49 5.50 17.87
N LYS A 20 32.39 6.45 17.61
CA LYS A 20 33.66 6.61 18.35
C LYS A 20 33.61 7.68 19.44
N GLY A 21 32.56 7.66 20.28
CA GLY A 21 32.42 8.62 21.38
C GLY A 21 32.11 10.02 20.91
N ILE A 22 31.18 10.15 19.97
CA ILE A 22 30.89 11.43 19.32
C ILE A 22 30.20 12.43 20.26
N ASP A 23 30.60 13.69 20.13
CA ASP A 23 30.00 14.85 20.77
C ASP A 23 29.33 15.71 19.70
N LEU A 24 28.03 15.99 19.86
CA LEU A 24 27.27 16.72 18.84
C LEU A 24 26.17 17.57 19.47
N ASP A 25 26.01 18.79 18.95
CA ASP A 25 24.91 19.69 19.26
C ASP A 25 24.02 19.85 18.02
N ILE A 26 22.77 19.39 18.11
CA ILE A 26 21.80 19.39 17.01
C ILE A 26 20.76 20.49 17.25
N PRO A 27 20.57 21.43 16.32
CA PRO A 27 19.62 22.53 16.49
C PRO A 27 18.17 22.04 16.52
N ARG A 28 17.35 22.60 17.42
CA ARG A 28 15.91 22.32 17.46
C ARG A 28 15.12 23.22 16.52
N GLY A 29 14.03 22.68 15.97
CA GLY A 29 13.15 23.40 15.05
C GLY A 29 13.75 23.62 13.65
N GLU A 30 14.84 22.93 13.33
CA GLU A 30 15.51 22.97 12.04
C GLU A 30 15.33 21.62 11.31
N LEU A 31 15.46 21.65 9.98
CA LEU A 31 15.60 20.47 9.12
C LEU A 31 17.07 20.04 9.13
N VAL A 32 17.35 18.94 9.82
CA VAL A 32 18.67 18.36 9.99
C VAL A 32 18.80 17.15 9.07
N VAL A 33 19.82 17.12 8.21
CA VAL A 33 20.13 15.95 7.38
C VAL A 33 21.37 15.25 7.91
N ILE A 34 21.31 13.92 8.06
CA ILE A 34 22.43 13.05 8.38
C ILE A 34 22.80 12.28 7.11
N THR A 35 24.02 12.46 6.62
CA THR A 35 24.54 11.83 5.40
C THR A 35 25.88 11.14 5.66
N GLY A 36 26.45 10.50 4.63
CA GLY A 36 27.70 9.73 4.68
C GLY A 36 27.58 8.36 4.01
N VAL A 37 28.70 7.65 3.84
CA VAL A 37 28.72 6.34 3.13
C VAL A 37 27.90 5.24 3.83
N SER A 38 27.53 4.19 3.09
CA SER A 38 26.84 3.02 3.66
C SER A 38 27.64 2.44 4.83
N GLY A 39 27.00 2.20 5.99
CA GLY A 39 27.69 1.70 7.19
C GLY A 39 28.54 2.72 7.96
N SER A 40 28.47 4.02 7.67
CA SER A 40 29.27 5.04 8.38
C SER A 40 28.81 5.36 9.81
N GLY A 41 27.63 4.88 10.22
CA GLY A 41 27.06 5.10 11.56
C GLY A 41 25.82 6.01 11.61
N LYS A 42 25.25 6.39 10.46
CA LYS A 42 24.06 7.25 10.35
C LYS A 42 22.86 6.72 11.12
N SER A 43 22.46 5.48 10.85
CA SER A 43 21.32 4.84 11.51
C SER A 43 21.59 4.58 13.00
N SER A 44 22.86 4.35 13.37
CA SER A 44 23.25 4.21 14.77
C SER A 44 23.07 5.52 15.55
N LEU A 45 23.33 6.67 14.93
CA LEU A 45 23.06 7.98 15.51
C LEU A 45 21.55 8.30 15.49
N ALA A 46 20.89 8.15 14.35
CA ALA A 46 19.49 8.55 14.17
C ALA A 46 18.52 7.62 14.93
N PHE A 47 18.56 6.32 14.67
CA PHE A 47 17.58 5.37 15.19
C PHE A 47 18.01 4.74 16.51
N ASP A 48 19.20 4.16 16.55
CA ASP A 48 19.66 3.41 17.74
C ASP A 48 20.02 4.31 18.92
N THR A 49 20.24 5.61 18.66
CA THR A 49 20.55 6.61 19.70
C THR A 49 19.40 7.59 19.91
N LEU A 50 19.13 8.47 18.94
CA LEU A 50 18.18 9.59 19.12
C LEU A 50 16.73 9.10 19.23
N TYR A 51 16.28 8.26 18.30
CA TYR A 51 14.93 7.69 18.36
C TYR A 51 14.76 6.79 19.58
N ALA A 52 15.68 5.84 19.78
CA ALA A 52 15.60 4.88 20.88
C ALA A 52 15.52 5.59 22.25
N GLU A 53 16.36 6.60 22.50
CA GLU A 53 16.33 7.34 23.75
C GLU A 53 15.09 8.24 23.87
N GLY A 54 14.65 8.87 22.77
CA GLY A 54 13.46 9.73 22.74
C GLY A 54 12.18 8.95 23.01
N GLN A 55 12.02 7.79 22.36
CA GLN A 55 10.92 6.87 22.59
C GLN A 55 10.98 6.29 24.01
N ARG A 56 12.14 5.81 24.47
CA ARG A 56 12.30 5.25 25.81
C ARG A 56 11.91 6.25 26.89
N ARG A 57 12.34 7.51 26.81
CA ARG A 57 11.98 8.56 27.77
C ARG A 57 10.48 8.85 27.79
N TYR A 58 9.84 8.83 26.62
CA TYR A 58 8.39 9.01 26.52
C TYR A 58 7.63 7.83 27.12
N VAL A 59 7.98 6.59 26.76
CA VAL A 59 7.28 5.39 27.27
C VAL A 59 7.53 5.18 28.77
N ASP A 60 8.71 5.55 29.31
CA ASP A 60 9.00 5.51 30.75
C ASP A 60 8.03 6.39 31.57
N SER A 61 7.40 7.38 30.93
CA SER A 61 6.40 8.27 31.55
C SER A 61 4.96 7.77 31.48
N LEU A 62 4.65 6.74 30.68
CA LEU A 62 3.27 6.30 30.43
C LEU A 62 2.66 5.47 31.58
N SER A 63 3.39 4.48 32.10
CA SER A 63 2.91 3.64 33.20
C SER A 63 4.04 2.93 33.95
N SER A 64 3.77 2.58 35.22
CA SER A 64 4.68 1.75 36.02
C SER A 64 4.87 0.34 35.44
N TYR A 65 3.87 -0.20 34.74
CA TYR A 65 3.96 -1.48 34.03
C TYR A 65 4.94 -1.42 32.85
N ALA A 66 4.79 -0.45 31.96
CA ALA A 66 5.68 -0.28 30.81
C ALA A 66 7.13 -0.08 31.26
N ARG A 67 7.34 0.68 32.34
CA ARG A 67 8.65 0.92 32.96
C ARG A 67 9.38 -0.37 33.38
N GLN A 68 8.68 -1.39 33.88
CA GLN A 68 9.30 -2.67 34.28
C GLN A 68 9.95 -3.41 33.09
N PHE A 69 9.36 -3.31 31.91
CA PHE A 69 9.90 -3.94 30.69
C PHE A 69 10.99 -3.09 30.05
N LEU A 70 10.82 -1.76 30.03
CA LEU A 70 11.84 -0.84 29.50
C LEU A 70 13.16 -0.90 30.29
N MET A 71 13.13 -1.23 31.59
CA MET A 71 14.34 -1.42 32.39
C MET A 71 15.21 -2.59 31.88
N ARG A 72 14.64 -3.53 31.13
CA ARG A 72 15.40 -4.64 30.51
C ARG A 72 15.96 -4.29 29.14
N MET A 73 15.52 -3.18 28.52
CA MET A 73 16.09 -2.72 27.26
C MET A 73 17.46 -2.08 27.53
N LYS A 74 18.44 -2.42 26.69
CA LYS A 74 19.78 -1.82 26.75
C LYS A 74 19.65 -0.32 26.45
N LYS A 75 20.14 0.53 27.37
CA LYS A 75 20.22 1.98 27.11
C LYS A 75 21.24 2.23 26.01
N PRO A 76 21.00 3.20 25.11
CA PRO A 76 22.04 3.67 24.18
C PRO A 76 23.30 4.05 24.95
N GLU A 77 24.46 3.61 24.45
CA GLU A 77 25.74 3.80 25.10
C GLU A 77 26.24 5.24 24.89
N CYS A 78 25.81 6.15 25.77
CA CYS A 78 26.14 7.57 25.72
C CYS A 78 26.45 8.10 27.11
N ASP A 79 27.41 9.02 27.22
CA ASP A 79 27.71 9.69 28.48
C ASP A 79 26.59 10.64 28.90
N GLN A 80 26.04 11.40 27.94
CA GLN A 80 24.94 12.32 28.21
C GLN A 80 24.11 12.63 26.96
N ILE A 81 22.78 12.64 27.12
CA ILE A 81 21.83 13.18 26.13
C ILE A 81 20.86 14.14 26.84
N LYS A 82 20.84 15.42 26.44
CA LYS A 82 19.97 16.47 27.00
C LYS A 82 19.03 17.06 25.95
N ASN A 83 17.94 17.67 26.43
CA ASN A 83 16.94 18.38 25.62
C ASN A 83 16.27 17.56 24.50
N LEU A 84 16.26 16.24 24.63
CA LEU A 84 15.67 15.33 23.65
C LEU A 84 14.13 15.34 23.75
N PRO A 85 13.40 15.78 22.70
CA PRO A 85 11.93 15.73 22.67
C PRO A 85 11.41 14.31 22.42
N PRO A 86 10.09 14.07 22.57
CA PRO A 86 9.46 12.84 22.10
C PRO A 86 9.77 12.59 20.63
N ALA A 87 10.17 11.35 20.30
CA ALA A 87 10.64 10.98 18.98
C ALA A 87 9.61 10.12 18.22
N VAL A 88 9.46 10.39 16.92
CA VAL A 88 8.65 9.61 15.98
C VAL A 88 9.55 9.18 14.82
N ALA A 89 9.88 7.89 14.73
CA ALA A 89 10.70 7.35 13.65
C ALA A 89 9.85 6.80 12.51
N ILE A 90 10.07 7.28 11.29
CA ILE A 90 9.47 6.81 10.04
C ILE A 90 10.52 5.95 9.32
N GLU A 91 10.52 4.65 9.64
CA GLU A 91 11.45 3.65 9.08
C GLU A 91 10.90 3.00 7.79
N GLN A 92 11.81 2.44 6.98
CA GLN A 92 11.52 1.63 5.79
C GLN A 92 11.02 0.21 6.14
N ARG A 93 9.97 0.08 6.96
CA ARG A 93 9.36 -1.25 7.22
C ARG A 93 8.17 -1.49 6.30
N VAL A 94 8.21 -2.61 5.59
CA VAL A 94 7.09 -3.11 4.80
C VAL A 94 5.89 -3.30 5.73
N VAL A 95 4.84 -2.53 5.50
CA VAL A 95 3.60 -2.63 6.27
C VAL A 95 3.02 -4.04 6.12
N SER A 96 2.45 -4.53 7.22
CA SER A 96 1.67 -5.76 7.24
C SER A 96 0.73 -5.84 6.02
N ARG A 97 0.91 -6.88 5.20
CA ARG A 97 0.13 -7.13 3.97
C ARG A 97 -1.26 -7.67 4.31
N ASN A 98 -2.01 -6.97 5.17
CA ASN A 98 -3.37 -7.38 5.52
C ASN A 98 -4.28 -7.19 4.28
N PRO A 99 -4.88 -8.27 3.74
CA PRO A 99 -5.71 -8.19 2.55
C PRO A 99 -6.98 -7.36 2.70
N ARG A 100 -7.38 -6.98 3.92
CA ARG A 100 -8.52 -6.08 4.17
C ARG A 100 -8.15 -4.59 4.15
N SER A 101 -6.87 -4.24 4.29
CA SER A 101 -6.45 -2.84 4.34
C SER A 101 -6.40 -2.23 2.94
N THR A 102 -6.82 -0.97 2.85
CA THR A 102 -6.75 -0.10 1.68
C THR A 102 -5.92 1.16 1.97
N VAL A 103 -5.58 1.91 0.92
CA VAL A 103 -5.01 3.26 1.03
C VAL A 103 -5.88 4.15 1.93
N GLY A 104 -7.20 4.11 1.79
CA GLY A 104 -8.16 4.86 2.62
C GLY A 104 -8.05 4.50 4.11
N THR A 105 -7.93 3.22 4.45
CA THR A 105 -7.72 2.79 5.84
C THR A 105 -6.34 3.15 6.37
N SER A 106 -5.27 2.96 5.58
CA SER A 106 -3.89 3.22 6.01
C SER A 106 -3.60 4.71 6.16
N SER A 107 -4.35 5.56 5.46
CA SER A 107 -4.28 7.02 5.57
C SER A 107 -5.25 7.62 6.58
N GLU A 108 -6.10 6.79 7.21
CA GLU A 108 -7.21 7.20 8.09
C GLU A 108 -8.29 8.05 7.41
N ILE A 109 -8.24 8.22 6.09
CA ILE A 109 -9.25 8.97 5.33
C ILE A 109 -10.61 8.30 5.45
N ASP A 110 -10.66 6.96 5.41
CA ASP A 110 -11.90 6.21 5.57
C ASP A 110 -12.54 6.48 6.93
N ASP A 111 -11.76 6.72 7.99
CA ASP A 111 -12.30 6.97 9.32
C ASP A 111 -13.11 8.27 9.35
N TYR A 112 -12.57 9.34 8.75
CA TYR A 112 -13.27 10.62 8.61
C TYR A 112 -14.40 10.54 7.59
N LEU A 113 -14.23 9.77 6.50
CA LEU A 113 -15.26 9.58 5.49
C LEU A 113 -16.48 8.85 6.07
N ARG A 114 -16.29 7.85 6.92
CA ARG A 114 -17.39 7.17 7.63
C ARG A 114 -18.16 8.14 8.51
N VAL A 115 -17.46 9.04 9.22
CA VAL A 115 -18.10 10.08 10.03
C VAL A 115 -18.87 11.07 9.14
N LEU A 116 -18.28 11.50 8.04
CA LEU A 116 -18.93 12.39 7.08
C LEU A 116 -20.21 11.74 6.51
N MET A 117 -20.12 10.53 5.98
CA MET A 117 -21.25 9.78 5.42
C MET A 117 -22.34 9.53 6.46
N ALA A 118 -21.98 9.24 7.71
CA ALA A 118 -22.95 9.05 8.77
C ALA A 118 -23.69 10.33 9.19
N ARG A 119 -23.11 11.51 8.96
CA ARG A 119 -23.66 12.79 9.41
C ARG A 119 -24.38 13.58 8.32
N VAL A 120 -23.86 13.54 7.09
CA VAL A 120 -24.39 14.33 5.96
C VAL A 120 -24.74 13.47 4.74
N GLY A 121 -24.54 12.14 4.81
CA GLY A 121 -24.93 11.24 3.74
C GLY A 121 -26.45 11.15 3.60
N LYS A 122 -26.94 11.20 2.36
CA LYS A 122 -28.36 11.15 2.01
C LYS A 122 -28.68 9.83 1.32
N LEU A 123 -29.76 9.19 1.75
CA LEU A 123 -30.30 8.00 1.11
C LEU A 123 -31.57 8.40 0.34
N TYR A 124 -31.60 8.10 -0.94
CA TYR A 124 -32.79 8.25 -1.77
C TYR A 124 -33.36 6.86 -2.07
N SER A 125 -34.68 6.71 -1.98
CA SER A 125 -35.31 5.43 -2.26
C SER A 125 -35.05 5.01 -3.72
N PRO A 126 -34.62 3.77 -3.97
CA PRO A 126 -34.46 3.27 -5.34
C PRO A 126 -35.77 3.17 -6.14
N ILE A 127 -36.92 3.19 -5.45
CA ILE A 127 -38.24 3.04 -6.07
C ILE A 127 -38.82 4.39 -6.45
N SER A 128 -38.96 5.30 -5.48
CA SER A 128 -39.57 6.62 -5.67
C SER A 128 -38.58 7.74 -5.98
N GLY A 129 -37.30 7.58 -5.64
CA GLY A 129 -36.31 8.66 -5.70
C GLY A 129 -36.43 9.71 -4.59
N GLU A 130 -37.34 9.53 -3.63
CA GLU A 130 -37.54 10.46 -2.51
C GLU A 130 -36.46 10.30 -1.44
N LEU A 131 -36.17 11.39 -0.73
CA LEU A 131 -35.21 11.39 0.39
C LEU A 131 -35.79 10.61 1.57
N VAL A 132 -35.08 9.55 1.97
CA VAL A 132 -35.44 8.79 3.17
C VAL A 132 -34.97 9.57 4.39
N LYS A 133 -35.93 10.01 5.21
CA LYS A 133 -35.66 10.70 6.47
C LYS A 133 -36.60 10.24 7.56
N ARG A 134 -36.14 10.38 8.80
CA ARG A 134 -36.99 10.26 9.97
C ARG A 134 -37.75 11.57 10.17
N HIS A 135 -39.07 11.51 10.21
CA HIS A 135 -39.87 12.68 10.57
C HIS A 135 -39.93 12.82 12.09
N THR A 136 -39.53 13.99 12.59
CA THR A 136 -39.75 14.40 13.97
C THR A 136 -41.11 15.07 14.12
N ALA A 137 -41.62 15.21 15.34
CA ALA A 137 -42.83 15.98 15.57
C ALA A 137 -42.72 17.41 15.00
N ALA A 138 -41.53 18.02 15.07
CA ALA A 138 -41.26 19.33 14.49
C ALA A 138 -41.40 19.35 12.96
N ASP A 139 -40.94 18.31 12.23
CA ASP A 139 -41.14 18.19 10.78
C ASP A 139 -42.64 18.16 10.41
N VAL A 140 -43.45 17.46 11.21
CA VAL A 140 -44.90 17.34 11.00
C VAL A 140 -45.60 18.66 11.32
N VAL A 141 -45.18 19.37 12.37
CA VAL A 141 -45.66 20.72 12.71
C VAL A 141 -45.36 21.70 11.57
N GLU A 142 -44.12 21.71 11.07
CA GLU A 142 -43.74 22.57 9.95
C GLU A 142 -44.56 22.26 8.69
N ALA A 143 -44.79 20.98 8.41
CA ALA A 143 -45.66 20.58 7.30
C ALA A 143 -47.12 20.98 7.50
N ALA A 144 -47.61 21.04 8.75
CA ALA A 144 -48.94 21.54 9.09
C ALA A 144 -49.04 23.06 8.90
N HIS A 145 -47.97 23.84 9.12
CA HIS A 145 -47.94 25.28 8.87
C HIS A 145 -48.04 25.65 7.39
N GLN A 146 -47.67 24.73 6.49
CA GLN A 146 -47.82 24.92 5.04
C GLN A 146 -49.27 24.75 4.56
N ILE A 147 -50.19 24.30 5.43
CA ILE A 147 -51.61 24.13 5.10
C ILE A 147 -52.32 25.49 5.14
N PRO A 148 -53.24 25.80 4.22
CA PRO A 148 -53.96 27.08 4.21
C PRO A 148 -54.67 27.37 5.55
N THR A 149 -54.57 28.61 6.01
CA THR A 149 -55.25 29.09 7.23
C THR A 149 -56.76 28.86 7.14
N ASP A 150 -57.41 28.63 8.28
CA ASP A 150 -58.83 28.29 8.43
C ASP A 150 -59.25 26.90 7.88
N SER A 151 -58.32 26.11 7.33
CA SER A 151 -58.56 24.70 7.01
C SER A 151 -58.83 23.88 8.27
N LYS A 152 -59.70 22.86 8.17
CA LYS A 152 -59.91 21.89 9.24
C LYS A 152 -58.87 20.78 9.11
N LEU A 153 -57.85 20.80 9.97
CA LEU A 153 -56.79 19.80 10.04
C LEU A 153 -57.21 18.62 10.91
N TYR A 154 -56.97 17.42 10.41
CA TYR A 154 -57.16 16.15 11.09
C TYR A 154 -55.80 15.48 11.23
N ILE A 155 -55.46 15.13 12.46
CA ILE A 155 -54.24 14.39 12.81
C ILE A 155 -54.66 12.94 13.03
N LEU A 156 -54.13 12.06 12.19
CA LEU A 156 -54.57 10.69 12.08
C LEU A 156 -53.44 9.71 12.45
N ALA A 157 -53.80 8.62 13.09
CA ALA A 157 -52.90 7.50 13.40
C ALA A 157 -53.40 6.22 12.72
N ASP A 158 -52.51 5.51 12.02
CA ASP A 158 -52.86 4.22 11.41
C ASP A 158 -53.03 3.15 12.49
N LEU A 159 -54.10 2.37 12.40
CA LEU A 159 -54.42 1.38 13.44
C LEU A 159 -53.87 -0.01 13.12
N TYR A 160 -53.05 -0.53 14.04
CA TYR A 160 -52.49 -1.88 13.97
C TYR A 160 -52.90 -2.71 15.19
N PRO A 161 -54.02 -3.48 15.12
CA PRO A 161 -54.46 -4.29 16.25
C PRO A 161 -53.38 -5.32 16.65
N PRO A 162 -53.10 -5.53 17.95
CA PRO A 162 -52.17 -6.56 18.41
C PRO A 162 -52.59 -7.97 17.95
N GLU A 163 -51.63 -8.89 17.82
CA GLU A 163 -51.89 -10.27 17.39
C GLU A 163 -53.00 -10.93 18.22
N GLY A 164 -53.99 -11.49 17.53
CA GLY A 164 -55.15 -12.16 18.15
C GLY A 164 -56.32 -11.26 18.54
N ARG A 165 -56.22 -9.93 18.38
CA ARG A 165 -57.32 -8.98 18.64
C ARG A 165 -58.00 -8.53 17.36
N ARG A 166 -59.34 -8.50 17.33
CA ARG A 166 -60.07 -7.95 16.19
C ARG A 166 -60.04 -6.42 16.20
N LEU A 167 -60.04 -5.79 15.03
CA LEU A 167 -59.99 -4.33 14.90
C LEU A 167 -61.12 -3.62 15.68
N ILE A 168 -62.33 -4.19 15.67
CA ILE A 168 -63.48 -3.65 16.42
C ILE A 168 -63.27 -3.70 17.95
N GLU A 169 -62.66 -4.76 18.47
CA GLU A 169 -62.34 -4.89 19.90
C GLU A 169 -61.26 -3.89 20.30
N HIS A 170 -60.31 -3.63 19.40
CA HIS A 170 -59.29 -2.63 19.61
C HIS A 170 -59.86 -1.20 19.63
N LEU A 171 -60.78 -0.88 18.71
CA LEU A 171 -61.49 0.40 18.67
C LEU A 171 -62.32 0.64 19.94
N MET A 172 -63.04 -0.37 20.45
CA MET A 172 -63.78 -0.24 21.71
C MET A 172 -62.87 0.04 22.91
N LEU A 173 -61.65 -0.50 22.91
CA LEU A 173 -60.66 -0.20 23.96
C LEU A 173 -60.15 1.24 23.85
N LEU A 174 -59.84 1.71 22.64
CA LEU A 174 -59.47 3.11 22.37
C LEU A 174 -60.61 4.05 22.76
N GLN A 175 -61.87 3.65 22.57
CA GLN A 175 -63.03 4.38 23.07
C GLN A 175 -63.03 4.51 24.60
N GLY A 176 -62.74 3.41 25.30
CA GLY A 176 -62.56 3.42 26.76
C GLY A 176 -61.42 4.32 27.24
N GLN A 177 -60.44 4.62 26.38
CA GLN A 177 -59.32 5.52 26.64
C GLN A 177 -59.63 7.00 26.28
N GLY A 178 -60.82 7.27 25.71
CA GLY A 178 -61.31 8.62 25.44
C GLY A 178 -61.33 9.04 23.97
N TYR A 179 -60.87 8.18 23.05
CA TYR A 179 -61.00 8.45 21.61
C TYR A 179 -62.44 8.23 21.16
N ASN A 180 -62.99 9.11 20.32
CA ASN A 180 -64.42 9.04 19.96
C ASN A 180 -64.67 8.83 18.46
N ARG A 181 -63.66 9.03 17.61
CA ARG A 181 -63.84 9.09 16.16
C ARG A 181 -62.75 8.34 15.40
N VAL A 182 -63.14 7.81 14.25
CA VAL A 182 -62.28 7.08 13.33
C VAL A 182 -62.64 7.52 11.90
N LEU A 183 -61.64 7.58 11.03
CA LEU A 183 -61.78 7.85 9.61
C LEU A 183 -61.68 6.51 8.85
N ILE A 184 -62.71 6.19 8.06
CA ILE A 184 -62.76 5.00 7.21
C ILE A 184 -63.01 5.47 5.77
N ASP A 185 -62.04 5.25 4.87
CA ASP A 185 -62.13 5.57 3.42
C ASP A 185 -62.80 6.93 3.11
N ASP A 186 -62.41 8.00 3.81
CA ASP A 186 -62.93 9.38 3.71
C ASP A 186 -64.19 9.75 4.50
N THR A 187 -64.82 8.78 5.17
CA THR A 187 -66.00 9.02 6.02
C THR A 187 -65.64 8.97 7.50
N ILE A 188 -66.05 9.99 8.25
CA ILE A 188 -65.80 10.08 9.70
C ILE A 188 -66.95 9.37 10.44
N TYR A 189 -66.59 8.35 11.21
CA TYR A 189 -67.51 7.62 12.07
C TYR A 189 -67.23 7.91 13.54
N ARG A 190 -68.27 7.82 14.38
CA ARG A 190 -68.06 7.65 15.82
C ARG A 190 -67.75 6.19 16.07
N ILE A 191 -66.83 5.91 16.97
CA ILE A 191 -66.38 4.52 17.23
C ILE A 191 -67.56 3.61 17.65
N GLU A 192 -68.53 4.15 18.39
CA GLU A 192 -69.75 3.44 18.81
C GLU A 192 -70.67 3.02 17.65
N ASP A 193 -70.63 3.76 16.54
CA ASP A 193 -71.52 3.58 15.39
C ASP A 193 -70.89 2.68 14.30
N VAL A 194 -69.62 2.27 14.45
CA VAL A 194 -68.90 1.49 13.45
C VAL A 194 -69.34 0.03 13.49
N SER A 195 -69.81 -0.47 12.34
CA SER A 195 -70.18 -1.87 12.17
C SER A 195 -69.01 -2.76 11.74
N ASN A 196 -69.08 -4.06 12.06
CA ASN A 196 -68.13 -5.06 11.56
C ASN A 196 -68.14 -5.20 10.03
N LYS A 197 -69.19 -4.73 9.34
CA LYS A 197 -69.28 -4.76 7.88
C LYS A 197 -68.41 -3.67 7.27
N GLU A 198 -68.54 -2.44 7.77
CA GLU A 198 -67.73 -1.30 7.33
C GLU A 198 -66.24 -1.55 7.53
N LEU A 199 -65.83 -2.13 8.66
CA LEU A 199 -64.41 -2.46 8.91
C LEU A 199 -63.85 -3.58 8.02
N ARG A 200 -64.71 -4.45 7.45
CA ARG A 200 -64.28 -5.53 6.54
C ARG A 200 -64.16 -5.06 5.10
N GLU A 201 -64.98 -4.09 4.71
CA GLU A 201 -65.02 -3.51 3.37
C GLU A 201 -64.04 -2.34 3.24
N ALA A 202 -63.49 -1.85 4.35
CA ALA A 202 -62.57 -0.72 4.39
C ALA A 202 -61.16 -1.01 3.85
N GLU A 203 -60.61 -0.09 3.06
CA GLU A 203 -59.21 -0.12 2.62
C GLU A 203 -58.28 0.52 3.66
N HIS A 204 -58.73 1.60 4.31
CA HIS A 204 -57.97 2.34 5.30
C HIS A 204 -58.83 2.69 6.53
N VAL A 205 -58.34 2.33 7.71
CA VAL A 205 -58.98 2.66 9.00
C VAL A 205 -57.97 3.41 9.88
N GLN A 206 -58.21 4.69 10.11
CA GLN A 206 -57.29 5.58 10.84
C GLN A 206 -57.99 6.23 12.04
N LEU A 207 -57.35 6.21 13.20
CA LEU A 207 -57.84 6.88 14.40
C LEU A 207 -57.71 8.40 14.24
N ILE A 208 -58.77 9.15 14.59
CA ILE A 208 -58.68 10.61 14.66
C ILE A 208 -58.18 10.97 16.05
N VAL A 209 -56.92 11.40 16.14
CA VAL A 209 -56.28 11.78 17.41
C VAL A 209 -56.72 13.17 17.84
N ASP A 210 -56.65 14.14 16.92
CA ASP A 210 -57.20 15.47 17.14
C ASP A 210 -57.73 16.09 15.84
N ARG A 211 -58.61 17.09 16.02
CA ARG A 211 -59.14 17.95 14.97
C ARG A 211 -58.93 19.40 15.36
N LEU A 212 -58.15 20.10 14.55
CA LEU A 212 -57.78 21.49 14.77
C LEU A 212 -58.22 22.36 13.59
N THR A 213 -58.36 23.66 13.82
CA THR A 213 -58.46 24.64 12.74
C THR A 213 -57.11 25.31 12.61
N VAL A 214 -56.53 25.31 11.41
CA VAL A 214 -55.19 25.85 11.17
C VAL A 214 -55.18 27.35 11.47
N ARG A 215 -54.37 27.75 12.44
CA ARG A 215 -54.17 29.14 12.87
C ARG A 215 -52.68 29.43 12.92
N THR A 216 -52.27 30.62 12.52
CA THR A 216 -50.86 31.05 12.57
C THR A 216 -50.66 32.03 13.74
N GLY A 217 -49.61 31.81 14.55
CA GLY A 217 -49.21 32.74 15.62
C GLY A 217 -49.99 32.65 16.94
N ASP A 218 -50.61 31.51 17.24
CA ASP A 218 -51.32 31.23 18.50
C ASP A 218 -50.53 30.16 19.30
N ASP A 219 -49.88 30.56 20.40
CA ASP A 219 -49.05 29.65 21.22
C ASP A 219 -49.84 28.44 21.75
N SER A 220 -51.15 28.60 21.99
CA SER A 220 -52.01 27.51 22.44
C SER A 220 -52.31 26.50 21.34
N TYR A 221 -52.36 26.95 20.09
CA TYR A 221 -52.48 26.08 18.92
C TYR A 221 -51.20 25.27 18.70
N GLU A 222 -50.04 25.92 18.79
CA GLU A 222 -48.73 25.26 18.61
C GLU A 222 -48.50 24.15 19.64
N SER A 223 -48.75 24.42 20.92
CA SER A 223 -48.62 23.40 21.98
C SER A 223 -49.54 22.21 21.74
N ARG A 224 -50.81 22.47 21.38
CA ARG A 224 -51.80 21.41 21.15
C ARG A 224 -51.51 20.60 19.89
N LEU A 225 -51.01 21.26 18.84
CA LEU A 225 -50.58 20.63 17.60
C LEU A 225 -49.42 19.67 17.87
N GLY A 226 -48.39 20.12 18.60
CA GLY A 226 -47.25 19.29 19.02
C GLY A 226 -47.67 18.06 19.81
N ASP A 227 -48.44 18.25 20.89
CA ASP A 227 -48.93 17.15 21.75
C ASP A 227 -49.75 16.12 20.95
N SER A 228 -50.61 16.59 20.05
CA SER A 228 -51.46 15.71 19.24
C SER A 228 -50.66 14.90 18.21
N ILE A 229 -49.61 15.48 17.65
CA ILE A 229 -48.69 14.79 16.73
C ILE A 229 -47.90 13.71 17.49
N GLU A 230 -47.42 14.00 18.71
CA GLU A 230 -46.72 13.00 19.53
C GLU A 230 -47.62 11.81 19.86
N ILE A 231 -48.88 12.07 20.25
CA ILE A 231 -49.88 11.01 20.49
C ILE A 231 -50.13 10.21 19.21
N ALA A 232 -50.27 10.89 18.06
CA ALA A 232 -50.50 10.21 16.79
C ALA A 232 -49.35 9.31 16.36
N LEU A 233 -48.10 9.78 16.50
CA LEU A 233 -46.92 8.95 16.27
C LEU A 233 -46.84 7.77 17.23
N TYR A 234 -47.24 7.94 18.49
CA TYR A 234 -47.24 6.84 19.47
C TYR A 234 -48.30 5.77 19.12
N GLU A 235 -49.56 6.17 18.93
CA GLU A 235 -50.67 5.24 18.63
C GLU A 235 -50.53 4.62 17.23
N GLY A 236 -49.98 5.36 16.28
CA GLY A 236 -49.75 4.94 14.90
C GLY A 236 -48.54 4.03 14.68
N ARG A 237 -47.85 3.59 15.76
CA ARG A 237 -46.57 2.86 15.68
C ARG A 237 -45.54 3.59 14.80
N GLU A 238 -45.26 4.82 15.21
CA GLU A 238 -44.31 5.74 14.57
C GLU A 238 -44.79 6.29 13.22
N THR A 239 -46.08 6.18 12.87
CA THR A 239 -46.67 6.85 11.70
C THR A 239 -47.68 7.91 12.09
N CYS A 240 -47.77 8.97 11.31
CA CYS A 240 -48.76 10.02 11.47
C CYS A 240 -49.22 10.46 10.08
N THR A 241 -50.53 10.64 9.90
CA THR A 241 -51.09 11.17 8.65
C THR A 241 -51.80 12.49 8.93
N LEU A 242 -51.45 13.53 8.17
CA LEU A 242 -52.19 14.80 8.15
C LEU A 242 -53.16 14.81 6.98
N ARG A 243 -54.43 15.14 7.26
CA ARG A 243 -55.44 15.42 6.24
C ARG A 243 -56.18 16.70 6.59
N TRP A 244 -56.64 17.42 5.59
CA TRP A 244 -57.42 18.64 5.84
C TRP A 244 -58.59 18.81 4.86
N GLN A 245 -59.61 19.48 5.36
CA GLN A 245 -60.76 19.94 4.59
C GLN A 245 -60.68 21.45 4.41
N ASP A 246 -61.14 21.91 3.24
CA ASP A 246 -61.32 23.33 2.99
C ASP A 246 -62.47 23.94 3.82
N SER A 247 -62.70 25.23 3.65
CA SER A 247 -63.77 25.97 4.34
C SER A 247 -65.18 25.47 3.96
N GLU A 248 -65.35 24.84 2.80
CA GLU A 248 -66.62 24.28 2.31
C GLU A 248 -66.84 22.82 2.78
N GLY A 249 -65.84 22.23 3.43
CA GLY A 249 -65.89 20.88 4.00
C GLY A 249 -65.52 19.78 3.02
N ALA A 250 -65.01 20.11 1.83
CA ALA A 250 -64.47 19.14 0.89
C ALA A 250 -63.03 18.75 1.29
N TRP A 251 -62.69 17.47 1.10
CA TRP A 251 -61.30 17.01 1.27
C TRP A 251 -60.43 17.63 0.17
N SER A 252 -59.27 18.19 0.55
CA SER A 252 -58.33 18.76 -0.41
C SER A 252 -57.79 17.68 -1.37
N SER A 253 -57.60 18.01 -2.65
CA SER A 253 -56.96 17.14 -3.65
C SER A 253 -55.47 16.89 -3.37
N GLU A 254 -54.83 17.76 -2.61
CA GLU A 254 -53.47 17.56 -2.04
C GLU A 254 -53.52 16.99 -0.61
N GLY A 255 -54.73 16.67 -0.13
CA GLY A 255 -55.13 16.60 1.28
C GLY A 255 -54.74 15.35 2.06
N ARG A 256 -53.60 14.73 1.75
CA ARG A 256 -53.01 13.65 2.55
C ARG A 256 -51.49 13.75 2.53
N ARG A 257 -50.89 13.93 3.71
CA ARG A 257 -49.43 13.85 3.91
C ARG A 257 -49.14 12.79 4.97
N ASN A 258 -48.39 11.77 4.61
CA ASN A 258 -48.00 10.70 5.51
C ASN A 258 -46.58 10.99 6.05
N PHE A 259 -46.38 10.74 7.33
CA PHE A 259 -45.12 10.92 8.04
C PHE A 259 -44.77 9.64 8.77
N SER A 260 -43.49 9.30 8.79
CA SER A 260 -42.96 8.17 9.55
C SER A 260 -41.77 8.63 10.39
N ALA A 261 -41.82 8.32 11.67
CA ALA A 261 -40.71 8.42 12.61
C ALA A 261 -39.80 7.17 12.55
N ARG A 262 -40.06 6.24 11.63
CA ARG A 262 -39.11 5.20 11.20
C ARG A 262 -38.27 5.70 10.04
N PHE A 263 -37.06 5.15 9.90
CA PHE A 263 -36.22 5.39 8.73
C PHE A 263 -36.67 4.49 7.57
N GLU A 264 -37.79 4.83 6.94
CA GLU A 264 -38.44 4.02 5.90
C GLU A 264 -38.96 4.87 4.72
N ALA A 265 -39.07 4.24 3.56
CA ALA A 265 -39.74 4.77 2.38
C ALA A 265 -40.25 3.61 1.51
N ASP A 266 -41.34 3.82 0.77
CA ASP A 266 -41.94 2.84 -0.15
C ASP A 266 -42.20 1.46 0.49
N GLY A 267 -42.51 1.43 1.79
CA GLY A 267 -42.76 0.20 2.55
C GLY A 267 -41.50 -0.61 2.89
N ARG A 268 -40.29 -0.12 2.59
CA ARG A 268 -39.00 -0.68 3.04
C ARG A 268 -38.45 0.15 4.19
N THR A 269 -38.16 -0.50 5.31
CA THR A 269 -37.36 0.09 6.40
C THR A 269 -35.87 -0.09 6.07
N PHE A 270 -35.09 0.98 6.24
CA PHE A 270 -33.66 1.01 5.97
C PHE A 270 -32.85 1.05 7.26
N THR A 271 -31.57 0.66 7.18
CA THR A 271 -30.63 0.79 8.30
C THR A 271 -30.20 2.24 8.50
N GLU A 272 -30.24 2.74 9.74
CA GLU A 272 -29.83 4.12 10.05
C GLU A 272 -28.33 4.35 9.82
N PRO A 273 -27.93 5.56 9.35
CA PRO A 273 -26.54 5.88 9.10
C PRO A 273 -25.75 6.00 10.41
N THR A 274 -24.85 5.06 10.63
CA THR A 274 -23.86 5.11 11.71
C THR A 274 -22.46 4.95 11.11
N PRO A 275 -21.38 5.46 11.75
CA PRO A 275 -20.04 5.27 11.21
C PRO A 275 -19.68 3.78 10.98
N ASP A 276 -20.20 2.87 11.82
CA ASP A 276 -20.00 1.43 11.67
C ASP A 276 -20.74 0.81 10.49
N LEU A 277 -21.84 1.41 10.02
CA LEU A 277 -22.52 0.99 8.79
C LEU A 277 -21.60 1.12 7.57
N PHE A 278 -20.71 2.11 7.59
CA PHE A 278 -19.72 2.37 6.54
C PHE A 278 -18.36 1.69 6.82
N ASN A 279 -18.29 0.83 7.84
CA ASN A 279 -17.06 0.13 8.22
C ASN A 279 -17.07 -1.32 7.71
N PHE A 280 -16.36 -1.58 6.60
CA PHE A 280 -16.24 -2.93 6.04
C PHE A 280 -15.40 -3.90 6.89
N ASN A 281 -14.73 -3.43 7.95
CA ASN A 281 -14.05 -4.30 8.92
C ASN A 281 -14.98 -4.74 10.06
N SER A 282 -16.17 -4.13 10.18
CA SER A 282 -17.19 -4.48 11.17
C SER A 282 -18.32 -5.29 10.53
N PRO A 283 -18.86 -6.33 11.19
CA PRO A 283 -20.05 -7.05 10.71
C PRO A 283 -21.28 -6.16 10.52
N ALA A 284 -21.31 -4.98 11.17
CA ALA A 284 -22.37 -3.98 11.00
C ALA A 284 -22.45 -3.48 9.56
N GLY A 285 -21.32 -3.08 8.97
CA GLY A 285 -21.24 -2.54 7.61
C GLY A 285 -20.76 -3.52 6.54
N ALA A 286 -20.01 -4.57 6.90
CA ALA A 286 -19.40 -5.49 5.96
C ALA A 286 -20.43 -6.27 5.12
N CYS A 287 -20.14 -6.39 3.82
CA CYS A 287 -20.89 -7.25 2.90
C CYS A 287 -20.98 -8.68 3.46
N THR A 288 -22.19 -9.25 3.47
CA THR A 288 -22.46 -10.58 4.05
C THR A 288 -21.88 -11.73 3.23
N VAL A 289 -21.71 -11.52 1.92
CA VAL A 289 -21.17 -12.55 0.99
C VAL A 289 -19.65 -12.64 1.08
N CYS A 290 -18.95 -11.51 0.97
CA CYS A 290 -17.49 -11.50 1.01
C CYS A 290 -16.91 -11.15 2.38
N GLY A 291 -17.71 -10.94 3.42
CA GLY A 291 -17.23 -10.57 4.76
C GLY A 291 -16.31 -9.35 4.79
N GLY A 292 -16.58 -8.34 3.95
CA GLY A 292 -15.77 -7.11 3.87
C GLY A 292 -14.51 -7.17 2.99
N PHE A 293 -14.22 -8.28 2.30
CA PHE A 293 -13.03 -8.37 1.43
C PHE A 293 -13.19 -7.69 0.06
N GLY A 294 -14.42 -7.47 -0.42
CA GLY A 294 -14.73 -6.99 -1.78
C GLY A 294 -14.50 -8.02 -2.88
N SER A 295 -13.84 -9.13 -2.58
CA SER A 295 -13.58 -10.23 -3.51
C SER A 295 -13.96 -11.57 -2.90
N ILE A 296 -14.32 -12.52 -3.76
CA ILE A 296 -14.58 -13.93 -3.42
C ILE A 296 -13.60 -14.83 -4.16
N LEU A 297 -13.47 -16.08 -3.71
CA LEU A 297 -12.75 -17.12 -4.45
C LEU A 297 -13.63 -17.56 -5.62
N GLY A 298 -13.27 -17.13 -6.82
CA GLY A 298 -14.02 -17.37 -8.06
C GLY A 298 -13.09 -17.67 -9.22
N ILE A 299 -13.64 -17.64 -10.43
CA ILE A 299 -12.83 -17.65 -11.66
C ILE A 299 -12.21 -16.27 -11.82
N ASP A 300 -10.91 -16.24 -12.05
CA ASP A 300 -10.12 -15.02 -12.17
C ASP A 300 -10.05 -14.58 -13.65
N PRO A 301 -10.69 -13.46 -14.04
CA PRO A 301 -10.71 -12.99 -15.42
C PRO A 301 -9.32 -12.81 -16.01
N GLU A 302 -8.35 -12.32 -15.23
CA GLU A 302 -6.98 -12.06 -15.68
C GLU A 302 -6.24 -13.36 -16.00
N ARG A 303 -6.58 -14.46 -15.31
CA ARG A 303 -6.00 -15.78 -15.63
C ARG A 303 -6.65 -16.43 -16.84
N VAL A 304 -7.91 -16.13 -17.09
CA VAL A 304 -8.64 -16.65 -18.26
C VAL A 304 -8.26 -15.88 -19.52
N ILE A 305 -8.05 -14.57 -19.40
CA ILE A 305 -7.67 -13.67 -20.50
C ILE A 305 -6.38 -12.96 -20.09
N PRO A 306 -5.23 -13.64 -20.14
CA PRO A 306 -3.95 -13.09 -19.68
C PRO A 306 -3.38 -12.00 -20.59
N ASN A 307 -3.83 -11.96 -21.86
CA ASN A 307 -3.45 -10.93 -22.81
C ASN A 307 -4.70 -10.50 -23.59
N ASP A 308 -5.20 -9.32 -23.26
CA ASP A 308 -6.37 -8.69 -23.83
C ASP A 308 -6.09 -7.91 -25.12
N SER A 309 -4.81 -7.71 -25.49
CA SER A 309 -4.44 -7.20 -26.82
C SER A 309 -4.63 -8.23 -27.94
N LEU A 310 -4.90 -9.49 -27.58
CA LEU A 310 -5.24 -10.55 -28.52
C LEU A 310 -6.74 -10.57 -28.77
N SER A 311 -7.12 -10.89 -30.00
CA SER A 311 -8.49 -11.20 -30.37
C SER A 311 -8.89 -12.63 -29.99
N LEU A 312 -10.19 -12.94 -30.04
CA LEU A 312 -10.66 -14.31 -29.82
C LEU A 312 -10.08 -15.28 -30.86
N TYR A 313 -9.94 -14.83 -32.11
CA TYR A 313 -9.31 -15.61 -33.18
C TYR A 313 -7.83 -15.89 -32.91
N GLU A 314 -7.12 -14.92 -32.33
CA GLU A 314 -5.74 -15.08 -31.87
C GLU A 314 -5.65 -15.90 -30.56
N GLY A 315 -6.77 -16.24 -29.94
CA GLY A 315 -6.82 -17.09 -28.76
C GLY A 315 -6.56 -16.34 -27.46
N CYS A 316 -7.21 -15.18 -27.26
CA CYS A 316 -7.16 -14.44 -25.99
C CYS A 316 -7.68 -15.24 -24.78
N VAL A 317 -8.63 -16.18 -24.99
CA VAL A 317 -9.17 -17.05 -23.93
C VAL A 317 -8.25 -18.27 -23.71
N ASP A 318 -7.46 -18.23 -22.63
CA ASP A 318 -6.45 -19.23 -22.32
C ASP A 318 -7.04 -20.61 -21.99
N CYS A 319 -8.17 -20.64 -21.26
CA CYS A 319 -8.81 -21.90 -20.86
C CYS A 319 -9.34 -22.72 -22.05
N TRP A 320 -9.52 -22.10 -23.21
CA TRP A 320 -9.90 -22.74 -24.47
C TRP A 320 -8.70 -23.17 -25.32
N ARG A 321 -7.46 -23.00 -24.85
CA ARG A 321 -6.28 -23.49 -25.56
C ARG A 321 -6.05 -25.00 -25.38
N GLY A 322 -5.36 -25.59 -26.35
CA GLY A 322 -5.00 -27.01 -26.38
C GLY A 322 -5.87 -27.89 -27.27
N ALA A 323 -5.46 -29.16 -27.41
CA ALA A 323 -6.01 -30.08 -28.42
C ALA A 323 -7.52 -30.34 -28.30
N LYS A 324 -8.05 -30.44 -27.07
CA LYS A 324 -9.49 -30.69 -26.82
C LYS A 324 -10.29 -29.42 -26.53
N SER A 325 -9.73 -28.48 -25.77
CA SER A 325 -10.48 -27.30 -25.33
C SER A 325 -10.65 -26.25 -26.43
N SER A 326 -9.84 -26.31 -27.51
CA SER A 326 -9.99 -25.43 -28.68
C SER A 326 -11.31 -25.63 -29.44
N GLU A 327 -12.04 -26.71 -29.19
CA GLU A 327 -13.40 -26.91 -29.70
C GLU A 327 -14.36 -25.83 -29.21
N TRP A 328 -14.18 -25.32 -27.98
CA TRP A 328 -15.01 -24.23 -27.43
C TRP A 328 -14.80 -22.92 -28.17
N ALA A 329 -13.55 -22.54 -28.41
CA ALA A 329 -13.22 -21.35 -29.20
C ALA A 329 -13.78 -21.46 -30.63
N LYS A 330 -13.65 -22.63 -31.27
CA LYS A 330 -14.19 -22.87 -32.62
C LYS A 330 -15.72 -22.78 -32.65
N ALA A 331 -16.39 -23.36 -31.64
CA ALA A 331 -17.84 -23.30 -31.53
C ALA A 331 -18.34 -21.86 -31.34
N PHE A 332 -17.67 -21.08 -30.48
CA PHE A 332 -17.99 -19.67 -30.29
C PHE A 332 -17.79 -18.87 -31.59
N ILE A 333 -16.64 -19.02 -32.26
CA ILE A 333 -16.33 -18.31 -33.51
C ILE A 333 -17.34 -18.65 -34.63
N HIS A 334 -17.83 -19.89 -34.69
CA HIS A 334 -18.84 -20.28 -35.67
C HIS A 334 -20.17 -19.53 -35.49
N GLU A 335 -20.57 -19.34 -34.24
CA GLU A 335 -21.84 -18.70 -33.86
C GLU A 335 -21.72 -17.18 -33.72
N ALA A 336 -20.51 -16.64 -33.55
CA ALA A 336 -20.21 -15.22 -33.35
C ALA A 336 -20.85 -14.30 -34.40
N LYS A 337 -20.94 -14.75 -35.66
CA LYS A 337 -21.56 -13.99 -36.76
C LYS A 337 -23.05 -13.71 -36.52
N ARG A 338 -23.77 -14.58 -35.80
CA ARG A 338 -25.21 -14.40 -35.52
C ARG A 338 -25.47 -13.31 -34.48
N PHE A 339 -24.49 -13.04 -33.62
CA PHE A 339 -24.57 -12.09 -32.52
C PHE A 339 -23.72 -10.83 -32.76
N ASP A 340 -23.28 -10.61 -33.99
CA ASP A 340 -22.42 -9.49 -34.41
C ASP A 340 -21.15 -9.33 -33.54
N PHE A 341 -20.57 -10.46 -33.10
CA PHE A 341 -19.38 -10.43 -32.24
C PHE A 341 -18.09 -10.33 -33.09
N PRO A 342 -17.22 -9.32 -32.84
CA PRO A 342 -16.03 -9.10 -33.65
C PRO A 342 -14.86 -10.01 -33.26
N ILE A 343 -14.71 -11.14 -33.94
CA ILE A 343 -13.73 -12.19 -33.60
C ILE A 343 -12.25 -11.79 -33.78
N HIS A 344 -11.97 -10.75 -34.56
CA HIS A 344 -10.61 -10.25 -34.84
C HIS A 344 -10.25 -8.98 -34.07
N THR A 345 -11.20 -8.41 -33.33
CA THR A 345 -10.95 -7.26 -32.47
C THR A 345 -10.26 -7.72 -31.18
N PRO A 346 -9.19 -7.05 -30.74
CA PRO A 346 -8.58 -7.28 -29.43
C PRO A 346 -9.61 -7.24 -28.30
N TYR A 347 -9.48 -8.11 -27.29
CA TYR A 347 -10.42 -8.13 -26.15
C TYR A 347 -10.50 -6.77 -25.43
N ALA A 348 -9.40 -6.03 -25.34
CA ALA A 348 -9.32 -4.70 -24.76
C ALA A 348 -10.23 -3.68 -25.46
N GLU A 349 -10.45 -3.84 -26.77
CA GLU A 349 -11.28 -2.96 -27.60
C GLU A 349 -12.76 -3.38 -27.65
N LEU A 350 -13.11 -4.52 -27.05
CA LEU A 350 -14.51 -4.97 -26.96
C LEU A 350 -15.32 -4.06 -26.03
N THR A 351 -16.56 -3.78 -26.42
CA THR A 351 -17.56 -3.14 -25.56
C THR A 351 -17.94 -4.03 -24.37
N GLN A 352 -18.46 -3.45 -23.29
CA GLN A 352 -18.87 -4.23 -22.12
C GLN A 352 -19.91 -5.31 -22.48
N GLU A 353 -20.90 -4.99 -23.32
CA GLU A 353 -21.89 -5.96 -23.79
C GLU A 353 -21.25 -7.14 -24.56
N GLN A 354 -20.24 -6.88 -25.39
CA GLN A 354 -19.51 -7.93 -26.09
C GLN A 354 -18.68 -8.79 -25.13
N ARG A 355 -18.04 -8.17 -24.12
CA ARG A 355 -17.31 -8.92 -23.09
C ARG A 355 -18.27 -9.81 -22.29
N ASP A 356 -19.41 -9.28 -21.89
CA ASP A 356 -20.45 -10.02 -21.17
C ASP A 356 -20.98 -11.19 -22.02
N LEU A 357 -21.18 -10.98 -23.33
CA LEU A 357 -21.56 -12.04 -24.26
C LEU A 357 -20.50 -13.15 -24.38
N LEU A 358 -19.20 -12.81 -24.36
CA LEU A 358 -18.12 -13.80 -24.38
C LEU A 358 -18.04 -14.58 -23.06
N TRP A 359 -18.26 -13.92 -21.92
CA TRP A 359 -18.21 -14.53 -20.60
C TRP A 359 -19.44 -15.39 -20.30
N HIS A 360 -20.63 -14.84 -20.46
CA HIS A 360 -21.88 -15.45 -20.04
C HIS A 360 -22.59 -16.21 -21.16
N GLY A 361 -22.26 -15.96 -22.43
CA GLY A 361 -22.98 -16.52 -23.57
C GLY A 361 -24.39 -15.94 -23.73
N HIS A 362 -25.22 -16.61 -24.50
CA HIS A 362 -26.63 -16.25 -24.70
C HIS A 362 -27.51 -17.51 -24.79
N GLU A 363 -28.55 -17.59 -23.97
CA GLU A 363 -29.47 -18.74 -23.96
C GLU A 363 -30.56 -18.64 -25.04
N GLY A 364 -30.77 -19.74 -25.77
CA GLY A 364 -31.76 -19.82 -26.83
C GLY A 364 -31.76 -21.13 -27.64
N GLY A 365 -32.12 -22.25 -27.01
CA GLY A 365 -32.80 -23.36 -27.73
C GLY A 365 -32.00 -24.57 -28.23
N GLY A 366 -31.05 -25.11 -27.47
CA GLY A 366 -30.56 -26.49 -27.61
C GLY A 366 -29.48 -26.74 -28.67
N TRP A 367 -28.78 -27.87 -28.56
CA TRP A 367 -27.69 -28.27 -29.48
C TRP A 367 -28.18 -28.26 -30.93
N GLY A 368 -27.78 -27.24 -31.69
CA GLY A 368 -28.12 -27.06 -33.10
C GLY A 368 -29.13 -25.95 -33.41
N LYS A 369 -29.65 -25.21 -32.43
CA LYS A 369 -30.37 -23.94 -32.66
C LYS A 369 -29.94 -22.91 -31.60
N GLY A 370 -29.22 -21.89 -32.02
CA GLY A 370 -29.22 -20.55 -31.40
C GLY A 370 -28.53 -20.35 -30.04
N THR A 371 -28.01 -21.36 -29.36
CA THR A 371 -27.27 -21.14 -28.09
C THR A 371 -25.80 -20.79 -28.33
N LEU A 372 -25.34 -19.67 -27.77
CA LEU A 372 -23.93 -19.28 -27.72
C LEU A 372 -23.37 -19.62 -26.34
N TYR A 373 -22.43 -20.57 -26.27
CA TYR A 373 -21.81 -20.97 -25.00
C TYR A 373 -20.64 -20.05 -24.64
N GLY A 374 -20.68 -19.47 -23.45
CA GLY A 374 -19.65 -18.57 -22.93
C GLY A 374 -18.55 -19.28 -22.13
N ILE A 375 -17.65 -18.49 -21.57
CA ILE A 375 -16.59 -18.92 -20.65
C ILE A 375 -17.18 -19.54 -19.37
N ASP A 376 -18.28 -18.98 -18.86
CA ASP A 376 -18.93 -19.49 -17.65
C ASP A 376 -19.49 -20.90 -17.84
N ASP A 377 -20.04 -21.21 -19.01
CA ASP A 377 -20.51 -22.56 -19.36
C ASP A 377 -19.38 -23.59 -19.31
N TYR A 378 -18.20 -23.19 -19.78
CA TYR A 378 -17.00 -24.00 -19.72
C TYR A 378 -16.61 -24.32 -18.26
N PHE A 379 -16.62 -23.32 -17.38
CA PHE A 379 -16.31 -23.53 -15.97
C PHE A 379 -17.42 -24.26 -15.21
N ALA A 380 -18.69 -24.05 -15.56
CA ALA A 380 -19.83 -24.80 -15.03
C ALA A 380 -19.71 -26.30 -15.38
N MET A 381 -19.31 -26.63 -16.61
CA MET A 381 -19.00 -28.01 -17.02
C MET A 381 -17.88 -28.61 -16.16
N LEU A 382 -16.80 -27.88 -15.92
CA LEU A 382 -15.71 -28.35 -15.04
C LEU A 382 -16.17 -28.52 -13.59
N GLN A 383 -17.02 -27.62 -13.08
CA GLN A 383 -17.56 -27.66 -11.72
C GLN A 383 -18.49 -28.86 -11.49
N LYS A 384 -19.29 -29.24 -12.49
CA LYS A 384 -20.18 -30.40 -12.42
C LYS A 384 -19.43 -31.72 -12.18
N ASP A 385 -18.20 -31.81 -12.70
CA ASP A 385 -17.34 -33.00 -12.61
C ASP A 385 -16.09 -32.77 -11.72
N VAL A 386 -16.21 -32.03 -10.62
CA VAL A 386 -15.08 -31.70 -9.71
C VAL A 386 -14.44 -32.93 -9.06
N TYR A 387 -15.09 -34.10 -9.04
CA TYR A 387 -14.45 -35.33 -8.55
C TYR A 387 -13.29 -35.80 -9.46
N LYS A 388 -13.22 -35.36 -10.72
CA LYS A 388 -12.11 -35.66 -11.63
C LYS A 388 -10.90 -34.78 -11.31
N ILE A 389 -9.76 -35.40 -11.02
CA ILE A 389 -8.52 -34.71 -10.61
C ILE A 389 -8.08 -33.66 -11.65
N GLN A 390 -8.15 -33.99 -12.94
CA GLN A 390 -7.81 -33.06 -14.03
C GLN A 390 -8.69 -31.81 -14.03
N ASN A 391 -9.98 -31.92 -13.70
CA ASN A 391 -10.89 -30.77 -13.61
C ASN A 391 -10.58 -29.92 -12.39
N ARG A 392 -10.21 -30.53 -11.25
CA ARG A 392 -9.74 -29.81 -10.06
C ARG A 392 -8.48 -29.02 -10.33
N VAL A 393 -7.49 -29.63 -10.97
CA VAL A 393 -6.22 -28.97 -11.30
C VAL A 393 -6.48 -27.81 -12.26
N ARG A 394 -7.34 -28.01 -13.26
CA ARG A 394 -7.69 -26.97 -14.22
C ARG A 394 -8.49 -25.83 -13.58
N LEU A 395 -9.48 -26.12 -12.74
CA LEU A 395 -10.20 -25.11 -11.95
C LEU A 395 -9.27 -24.36 -11.01
N ALA A 396 -8.34 -25.04 -10.33
CA ALA A 396 -7.38 -24.40 -9.44
C ALA A 396 -6.47 -23.42 -10.18
N HIS A 397 -6.09 -23.74 -11.42
CA HIS A 397 -5.28 -22.87 -12.27
C HIS A 397 -5.97 -21.53 -12.55
N TYR A 398 -7.26 -21.55 -12.95
CA TYR A 398 -8.04 -20.35 -13.27
C TYR A 398 -8.80 -19.74 -12.08
N ARG A 399 -8.70 -20.33 -10.88
CA ARG A 399 -9.29 -19.75 -9.67
C ARG A 399 -8.39 -18.72 -9.06
N GLY A 400 -8.97 -17.57 -8.72
CA GLY A 400 -8.30 -16.48 -8.05
C GLY A 400 -9.29 -15.63 -7.26
N LYS A 401 -8.89 -14.39 -6.99
CA LYS A 401 -9.76 -13.43 -6.30
C LYS A 401 -10.59 -12.73 -7.36
N SER A 402 -11.86 -13.08 -7.49
CA SER A 402 -12.80 -12.38 -8.36
C SER A 402 -13.54 -11.30 -7.56
N GLU A 403 -14.06 -10.28 -8.24
CA GLU A 403 -14.94 -9.31 -7.60
C GLU A 403 -16.17 -9.99 -7.00
N CYS A 404 -16.64 -9.47 -5.87
CA CYS A 404 -17.83 -10.00 -5.23
C CYS A 404 -19.08 -9.56 -5.99
N TYR A 405 -19.89 -10.51 -6.45
CA TYR A 405 -21.14 -10.22 -7.16
C TYR A 405 -22.20 -9.46 -6.35
N ALA A 406 -22.11 -9.44 -5.02
CA ALA A 406 -23.13 -8.82 -4.16
C ALA A 406 -22.83 -7.36 -3.82
N CYS A 407 -21.55 -6.99 -3.74
CA CYS A 407 -21.13 -5.61 -3.45
C CYS A 407 -20.34 -4.97 -4.59
N HIS A 408 -20.07 -5.70 -5.67
CA HIS A 408 -19.30 -5.28 -6.83
C HIS A 408 -17.97 -4.61 -6.45
N GLY A 409 -17.26 -5.20 -5.48
CA GLY A 409 -16.00 -4.64 -4.96
C GLY A 409 -16.15 -3.65 -3.80
N GLY A 410 -17.35 -3.12 -3.54
CA GLY A 410 -17.61 -2.07 -2.55
C GLY A 410 -17.53 -2.46 -1.07
N ARG A 411 -17.35 -3.76 -0.77
CA ARG A 411 -17.06 -4.33 0.58
C ARG A 411 -18.14 -4.12 1.65
N LEU A 412 -19.12 -3.28 1.39
CA LEU A 412 -20.18 -2.91 2.30
C LEU A 412 -21.50 -3.62 1.96
N LYS A 413 -22.46 -3.58 2.88
CA LYS A 413 -23.84 -4.01 2.65
C LYS A 413 -24.53 -3.06 1.67
N GLU A 414 -25.55 -3.60 0.99
CA GLU A 414 -26.38 -2.83 0.05
C GLU A 414 -26.93 -1.55 0.68
N ASP A 415 -27.53 -1.65 1.88
CA ASP A 415 -28.07 -0.49 2.61
C ASP A 415 -27.04 0.64 2.80
N ALA A 416 -25.76 0.31 3.04
CA ALA A 416 -24.71 1.30 3.19
C ALA A 416 -24.32 1.97 1.84
N LEU A 417 -24.38 1.21 0.74
CA LEU A 417 -24.04 1.68 -0.60
C LEU A 417 -25.13 2.59 -1.21
N LEU A 418 -26.34 2.59 -0.62
CA LEU A 418 -27.44 3.49 -1.00
C LEU A 418 -27.25 4.93 -0.50
N PHE A 419 -26.46 5.12 0.58
CA PHE A 419 -26.14 6.47 1.05
C PHE A 419 -25.14 7.14 0.11
N THR A 420 -25.42 8.40 -0.22
CA THR A 420 -24.58 9.22 -1.10
C THR A 420 -24.22 10.55 -0.46
N TYR A 421 -23.01 11.02 -0.76
CA TYR A 421 -22.56 12.39 -0.51
C TYR A 421 -22.31 13.04 -1.86
N MET A 422 -22.99 14.17 -2.13
CA MET A 422 -22.96 14.85 -3.43
C MET A 422 -23.17 13.90 -4.64
N GLY A 423 -24.09 12.95 -4.51
CA GLY A 423 -24.42 11.98 -5.55
C GLY A 423 -23.45 10.80 -5.72
N LYS A 424 -22.46 10.65 -4.82
CA LYS A 424 -21.50 9.52 -4.84
C LYS A 424 -21.58 8.73 -3.54
N ASN A 425 -21.64 7.40 -3.63
CA ASN A 425 -21.61 6.54 -2.44
C ASN A 425 -20.18 6.29 -1.94
N PHE A 426 -20.05 5.61 -0.80
CA PHE A 426 -18.76 5.34 -0.15
C PHE A 426 -17.77 4.63 -1.09
N HIS A 427 -18.21 3.61 -1.82
CA HIS A 427 -17.36 2.87 -2.76
C HIS A 427 -16.95 3.71 -3.97
N GLN A 428 -17.87 4.48 -4.54
CA GLN A 428 -17.58 5.36 -5.67
C GLN A 428 -16.56 6.45 -5.31
N ILE A 429 -16.62 6.99 -4.09
CA ILE A 429 -15.59 7.88 -3.55
C ILE A 429 -14.27 7.12 -3.39
N GLY A 430 -14.33 5.87 -2.90
CA GLY A 430 -13.19 4.96 -2.78
C GLY A 430 -12.45 4.70 -4.11
N GLN A 431 -13.19 4.62 -5.21
CA GLN A 431 -12.65 4.39 -6.56
C GLN A 431 -11.97 5.62 -7.19
N MET A 432 -12.22 6.83 -6.67
CA MET A 432 -11.55 8.03 -7.17
C MET A 432 -10.05 7.98 -6.87
N SER A 433 -9.24 8.47 -7.80
CA SER A 433 -7.84 8.80 -7.50
C SER A 433 -7.79 9.88 -6.42
N ILE A 434 -6.71 9.93 -5.64
CA ILE A 434 -6.52 10.93 -4.58
C ILE A 434 -6.66 12.36 -5.15
N ARG A 435 -6.19 12.61 -6.37
CA ARG A 435 -6.32 13.93 -7.03
C ARG A 435 -7.77 14.27 -7.40
N GLU A 436 -8.54 13.29 -7.87
CA GLU A 436 -9.97 13.45 -8.12
C GLU A 436 -10.74 13.67 -6.82
N ALA A 437 -10.45 12.88 -5.78
CA ALA A 437 -11.04 13.03 -4.46
C ALA A 437 -10.74 14.40 -3.85
N LEU A 438 -9.51 14.91 -4.01
CA LEU A 438 -9.14 16.25 -3.54
C LEU A 438 -9.97 17.34 -4.23
N THR A 439 -10.21 17.20 -5.54
CA THR A 439 -11.05 18.11 -6.32
C THR A 439 -12.52 18.00 -5.94
N PHE A 440 -13.01 16.77 -5.71
CA PHE A 440 -14.36 16.47 -5.28
C PHE A 440 -14.67 17.11 -3.92
N PHE A 441 -13.80 16.88 -2.92
CA PHE A 441 -13.98 17.45 -1.59
C PHE A 441 -13.68 18.94 -1.50
N ALA A 442 -13.09 19.58 -2.52
CA ALA A 442 -12.89 21.03 -2.55
C ALA A 442 -14.22 21.80 -2.74
N GLN A 443 -15.26 21.13 -3.23
CA GLN A 443 -16.59 21.72 -3.43
C GLN A 443 -17.22 22.10 -2.08
N GLU A 444 -18.04 23.15 -2.09
CA GLU A 444 -18.78 23.60 -0.91
C GLU A 444 -20.19 22.98 -0.88
N LEU A 445 -20.69 22.73 0.32
CA LEU A 445 -22.06 22.25 0.52
C LEU A 445 -23.03 23.42 0.43
N GLU A 446 -24.11 23.25 -0.34
CA GLU A 446 -25.14 24.28 -0.51
C GLU A 446 -25.90 24.57 0.80
N ASN A 447 -26.08 23.55 1.66
CA ASN A 447 -26.76 23.69 2.94
C ASN A 447 -25.78 24.18 4.04
N PRO A 448 -25.99 25.37 4.63
CA PRO A 448 -25.11 25.94 5.65
C PRO A 448 -25.00 25.10 6.94
N GLU A 449 -26.08 24.41 7.33
CA GLU A 449 -26.08 23.56 8.53
C GLU A 449 -25.25 22.30 8.31
N GLU A 450 -25.44 21.64 7.17
CA GLU A 450 -24.63 20.48 6.75
C GLU A 450 -23.16 20.89 6.63
N ALA A 451 -22.86 22.07 6.05
CA ALA A 451 -21.50 22.59 5.93
C ALA A 451 -20.82 22.75 7.30
N LYS A 452 -21.55 23.24 8.31
CA LYS A 452 -21.04 23.40 9.67
C LYS A 452 -20.77 22.05 10.36
N ILE A 453 -21.63 21.05 10.16
CA ILE A 453 -21.44 19.70 10.71
C ILE A 453 -20.24 19.01 10.03
N ALA A 454 -20.10 19.18 8.72
CA ALA A 454 -19.06 18.56 7.91
C ALA A 454 -17.69 19.26 7.99
N GLU A 455 -17.61 20.49 8.53
CA GLU A 455 -16.41 21.34 8.54
C GLU A 455 -15.15 20.59 9.02
N ARG A 456 -15.23 19.96 10.20
CA ARG A 456 -14.08 19.26 10.81
C ARG A 456 -13.67 18.00 10.02
N PRO A 457 -14.58 17.03 9.73
CA PRO A 457 -14.22 15.89 8.88
C PRO A 457 -13.67 16.30 7.52
N LEU A 458 -14.27 17.28 6.84
CA LEU A 458 -13.80 17.77 5.54
C LEU A 458 -12.41 18.40 5.63
N LYS A 459 -12.12 19.16 6.69
CA LYS A 459 -10.79 19.72 6.92
C LYS A 459 -9.73 18.61 7.01
N GLU A 460 -9.99 17.56 7.77
CA GLU A 460 -9.05 16.44 7.93
C GLU A 460 -8.90 15.61 6.65
N ILE A 461 -10.00 15.31 5.96
CA ILE A 461 -9.98 14.61 4.66
C ILE A 461 -9.15 15.40 3.64
N ARG A 462 -9.42 16.70 3.48
CA ARG A 462 -8.68 17.57 2.54
C ARG A 462 -7.21 17.67 2.90
N ASN A 463 -6.87 17.76 4.19
CA ASN A 463 -5.48 17.83 4.64
C ASN A 463 -4.73 16.54 4.27
N ARG A 464 -5.29 15.39 4.62
CA ARG A 464 -4.69 14.07 4.33
C ARG A 464 -4.56 13.80 2.83
N LEU A 465 -5.57 14.14 2.03
CA LEU A 465 -5.52 14.04 0.57
C LEU A 465 -4.43 14.96 -0.02
N ARG A 466 -4.29 16.19 0.47
CA ARG A 466 -3.24 17.12 0.04
C ARG A 466 -1.85 16.58 0.39
N THR A 467 -1.67 16.02 1.58
CA THR A 467 -0.38 15.42 1.97
C THR A 467 -0.06 14.22 1.09
N LEU A 468 -1.03 13.35 0.79
CA LEU A 468 -0.84 12.19 -0.10
C LEU A 468 -0.49 12.61 -1.54
N ASP A 469 -1.18 13.60 -2.11
CA ASP A 469 -0.82 14.14 -3.44
C ASP A 469 0.55 14.84 -3.40
N GLY A 470 0.87 15.54 -2.31
CA GLY A 470 2.15 16.20 -2.07
C GLY A 470 3.35 15.24 -2.04
N VAL A 471 3.18 14.02 -1.53
CA VAL A 471 4.20 12.96 -1.59
C VAL A 471 4.15 12.16 -2.90
N GLY A 472 3.42 12.63 -3.92
CA GLY A 472 3.39 12.01 -5.26
C GLY A 472 2.46 10.81 -5.41
N LEU A 473 1.53 10.58 -4.47
CA LEU A 473 0.60 9.45 -4.52
C LEU A 473 -0.77 9.80 -5.14
N GLY A 474 -0.88 10.97 -5.78
CA GLY A 474 -2.14 11.48 -6.35
C GLY A 474 -2.85 10.54 -7.34
N TYR A 475 -2.13 9.60 -7.94
CA TYR A 475 -2.63 8.62 -8.90
C TYR A 475 -3.28 7.38 -8.25
N LEU A 476 -3.08 7.15 -6.95
CA LEU A 476 -3.68 6.00 -6.27
C LEU A 476 -5.15 6.26 -5.96
N THR A 477 -5.96 5.21 -6.03
CA THR A 477 -7.33 5.23 -5.53
C THR A 477 -7.37 4.91 -4.04
N LEU A 478 -8.37 5.43 -3.33
CA LEU A 478 -8.54 5.17 -1.89
C LEU A 478 -8.84 3.69 -1.60
N ASP A 479 -9.55 3.00 -2.50
CA ASP A 479 -9.88 1.58 -2.39
C ASP A 479 -8.74 0.62 -2.79
N ARG A 480 -7.63 1.15 -3.33
CA ARG A 480 -6.46 0.33 -3.68
C ARG A 480 -5.98 -0.43 -2.45
N ARG A 481 -5.80 -1.74 -2.61
CA ARG A 481 -5.44 -2.64 -1.50
C ARG A 481 -4.01 -2.40 -1.06
N SER A 482 -3.77 -2.35 0.24
CA SER A 482 -2.44 -2.07 0.78
C SER A 482 -1.41 -3.15 0.44
N ASN A 483 -1.86 -4.37 0.12
CA ASN A 483 -0.97 -5.47 -0.29
C ASN A 483 -0.56 -5.44 -1.77
N THR A 484 -1.13 -4.55 -2.59
CA THR A 484 -0.74 -4.33 -4.00
C THR A 484 0.10 -3.06 -4.19
N LEU A 485 0.46 -2.41 -3.08
CA LEU A 485 1.36 -1.27 -3.08
C LEU A 485 2.81 -1.76 -3.15
N SER A 486 3.63 -1.03 -3.89
CA SER A 486 5.08 -1.15 -3.84
C SER A 486 5.63 -0.74 -2.47
N GLY A 487 6.91 -1.06 -2.22
CA GLY A 487 7.62 -0.62 -1.01
C GLY A 487 7.59 0.90 -0.86
N GLY A 488 7.98 1.63 -1.93
CA GLY A 488 7.95 3.09 -1.96
C GLY A 488 6.55 3.70 -1.79
N GLU A 489 5.52 3.15 -2.44
CA GLU A 489 4.13 3.61 -2.23
C GLU A 489 3.69 3.44 -0.77
N SER A 490 3.96 2.27 -0.17
CA SER A 490 3.61 1.99 1.22
C SER A 490 4.34 2.91 2.20
N GLN A 491 5.62 3.18 1.95
CA GLN A 491 6.44 4.10 2.74
C GLN A 491 5.89 5.52 2.66
N ARG A 492 5.55 6.00 1.45
CA ARG A 492 5.00 7.35 1.24
C ARG A 492 3.62 7.52 1.85
N ILE A 493 2.77 6.49 1.86
CA ILE A 493 1.50 6.53 2.60
C ILE A 493 1.78 6.69 4.09
N ASN A 494 2.66 5.86 4.68
CA ASN A 494 2.99 5.98 6.10
C ASN A 494 3.56 7.36 6.45
N LEU A 495 4.43 7.88 5.58
CA LEU A 495 4.99 9.22 5.71
C LEU A 495 3.87 10.25 5.71
N ALA A 496 2.98 10.23 4.71
CA ALA A 496 1.84 11.14 4.62
C ALA A 496 0.88 11.02 5.81
N THR A 497 0.55 9.81 6.27
CA THR A 497 -0.32 9.58 7.43
C THR A 497 0.26 10.22 8.70
N ARG A 498 1.57 10.11 8.90
CA ARG A 498 2.26 10.65 10.09
C ARG A 498 2.49 12.15 9.99
N LEU A 499 2.73 12.67 8.79
CA LEU A 499 2.82 14.10 8.51
C LEU A 499 1.46 14.80 8.63
N GLY A 500 0.37 14.09 8.33
CA GLY A 500 -1.00 14.59 8.50
C GLY A 500 -1.40 14.82 9.96
N ASN A 501 -0.64 14.27 10.93
CA ASN A 501 -0.92 14.44 12.35
C ASN A 501 -0.34 15.77 12.86
N SER A 502 -1.19 16.62 13.43
CA SER A 502 -0.84 17.97 13.92
C SER A 502 -0.07 17.97 15.26
N LEU A 503 1.04 17.24 15.35
CA LEU A 503 1.92 17.28 16.52
C LEU A 503 2.87 18.49 16.44
N VAL A 504 3.11 19.14 17.58
CA VAL A 504 4.03 20.28 17.71
C VAL A 504 5.04 19.99 18.81
N GLY A 505 6.31 20.34 18.58
CA GLY A 505 7.39 20.16 19.55
C GLY A 505 7.99 18.76 19.60
N SER A 506 7.64 17.89 18.64
CA SER A 506 8.17 16.54 18.48
C SER A 506 9.44 16.51 17.61
N MET A 507 10.21 15.44 17.72
CA MET A 507 11.31 15.13 16.79
C MET A 507 10.87 14.02 15.84
N TYR A 508 10.84 14.32 14.55
CA TYR A 508 10.59 13.35 13.50
C TYR A 508 11.93 12.87 12.96
N ILE A 509 12.10 11.55 12.87
CA ILE A 509 13.30 10.92 12.31
C ILE A 509 12.86 10.13 11.08
N LEU A 510 13.31 10.55 9.89
CA LEU A 510 12.91 9.96 8.61
C LEU A 510 14.08 9.17 8.03
N ASP A 511 13.82 7.94 7.62
CA ASP A 511 14.80 7.07 6.96
C ASP A 511 14.64 7.12 5.44
N GLU A 512 15.52 7.87 4.77
CA GLU A 512 15.60 8.02 3.31
C GLU A 512 14.21 8.15 2.63
N PRO A 513 13.47 9.22 2.94
CA PRO A 513 12.11 9.40 2.43
C PRO A 513 12.06 9.63 0.91
N SER A 514 13.19 9.93 0.26
CA SER A 514 13.27 10.12 -1.20
C SER A 514 13.34 8.82 -2.02
N ILE A 515 13.36 7.65 -1.37
CA ILE A 515 13.47 6.36 -2.07
C ILE A 515 12.36 6.16 -3.10
N GLY A 516 12.77 5.69 -4.28
CA GLY A 516 11.87 5.38 -5.39
C GLY A 516 11.04 6.59 -5.85
N LEU A 517 11.52 7.81 -5.59
CA LEU A 517 10.98 9.05 -6.11
C LEU A 517 11.85 9.56 -7.25
N HIS A 518 11.17 10.08 -8.26
CA HIS A 518 11.79 10.89 -9.29
C HIS A 518 12.09 12.29 -8.72
N ASP A 519 13.18 12.94 -9.15
CA ASP A 519 13.62 14.27 -8.67
C ASP A 519 12.48 15.31 -8.53
N ARG A 520 11.62 15.43 -9.54
CA ARG A 520 10.35 16.20 -9.51
C ARG A 520 9.52 16.01 -8.23
N ASP A 521 9.34 14.77 -7.81
CA ASP A 521 8.51 14.41 -6.66
C ASP A 521 9.32 14.52 -5.34
N THR A 522 10.65 14.39 -5.40
CA THR A 522 11.57 14.72 -4.29
C THR A 522 11.46 16.19 -3.88
N ASP A 523 11.41 17.13 -4.83
CA ASP A 523 11.19 18.56 -4.53
C ASP A 523 9.89 18.81 -3.76
N ARG A 524 8.81 18.09 -4.12
CA ARG A 524 7.53 18.20 -3.40
C ARG A 524 7.62 17.64 -2.00
N LEU A 525 8.29 16.50 -1.83
CA LEU A 525 8.53 15.91 -0.52
C LEU A 525 9.33 16.88 0.38
N ILE A 526 10.37 17.51 -0.14
CA ILE A 526 11.16 18.52 0.60
C ILE A 526 10.25 19.67 1.08
N ALA A 527 9.30 20.11 0.26
CA ALA A 527 8.35 21.15 0.65
C ALA A 527 7.46 20.71 1.83
N VAL A 528 6.95 19.47 1.82
CA VAL A 528 6.14 18.93 2.92
C VAL A 528 6.98 18.76 4.20
N ILE A 529 8.23 18.31 4.08
CA ILE A 529 9.15 18.21 5.22
C ILE A 529 9.42 19.58 5.86
N LYS A 530 9.60 20.62 5.03
CA LYS A 530 9.77 22.00 5.50
C LYS A 530 8.51 22.51 6.21
N GLU A 531 7.33 22.18 5.71
CA GLU A 531 6.07 22.50 6.39
C GLU A 531 5.98 21.86 7.78
N LEU A 532 6.37 20.58 7.91
CA LEU A 532 6.40 19.89 9.20
C LEU A 532 7.35 20.57 10.21
N ARG A 533 8.53 20.99 9.74
CA ARG A 533 9.48 21.78 10.53
C ARG A 533 8.85 23.11 10.95
N ASP A 534 8.24 23.83 10.02
CA ASP A 534 7.68 25.17 10.24
C ASP A 534 6.49 25.17 11.22
N GLN A 535 5.83 24.03 11.41
CA GLN A 535 4.84 23.82 12.48
C GLN A 535 5.44 23.78 13.91
N GLY A 536 6.77 23.83 14.05
CA GLY A 536 7.48 23.84 15.33
C GLY A 536 8.07 22.49 15.74
N ASN A 537 8.31 21.59 14.77
CA ASN A 537 8.95 20.30 14.99
C ASN A 537 10.43 20.34 14.60
N THR A 538 11.23 19.45 15.18
CA THR A 538 12.58 19.17 14.66
C THR A 538 12.48 17.98 13.71
N VAL A 539 13.02 18.11 12.50
CA VAL A 539 13.02 17.01 11.52
C VAL A 539 14.45 16.58 11.28
N ILE A 540 14.75 15.32 11.57
CA ILE A 540 16.04 14.69 11.29
C ILE A 540 15.80 13.70 10.15
N VAL A 541 16.54 13.84 9.06
CA VAL A 541 16.39 13.02 7.87
C VAL A 541 17.73 12.32 7.61
N VAL A 542 17.73 10.99 7.54
CA VAL A 542 18.88 10.23 7.03
C VAL A 542 18.73 10.17 5.52
N GLU A 543 19.65 10.79 4.77
CA GLU A 543 19.53 10.90 3.31
C GLU A 543 20.87 10.94 2.58
N HIS A 544 20.79 10.58 1.31
CA HIS A 544 21.89 10.62 0.35
C HIS A 544 21.58 11.47 -0.88
N ASP A 545 20.30 11.86 -1.06
CA ASP A 545 19.88 12.69 -2.17
C ASP A 545 20.48 14.12 -2.14
N GLU A 546 20.97 14.58 -3.30
CA GLU A 546 21.63 15.88 -3.44
C GLU A 546 20.65 17.03 -3.17
N LEU A 547 19.41 16.95 -3.64
CA LEU A 547 18.40 18.00 -3.46
C LEU A 547 18.06 18.17 -1.98
N THR A 548 17.88 17.06 -1.28
CA THR A 548 17.54 17.03 0.15
C THR A 548 18.69 17.55 1.01
N ILE A 549 19.93 17.11 0.74
CA ILE A 549 21.12 17.62 1.44
C ILE A 549 21.27 19.13 1.27
N ARG A 550 21.08 19.65 0.04
CA ARG A 550 21.16 21.10 -0.23
C ARG A 550 20.01 21.88 0.39
N ALA A 551 18.84 21.27 0.57
CA ALA A 551 17.67 21.91 1.15
C ALA A 551 17.66 21.98 2.69
N ALA A 552 18.59 21.28 3.34
CA ALA A 552 18.69 21.20 4.79
C ALA A 552 19.10 22.54 5.44
N ASP A 553 18.62 22.78 6.66
CA ASP A 553 19.07 23.92 7.47
C ASP A 553 20.41 23.60 8.15
N TYR A 554 20.60 22.32 8.50
CA TYR A 554 21.79 21.80 9.16
C TYR A 554 22.13 20.41 8.60
N LEU A 555 23.41 20.13 8.41
CA LEU A 555 23.94 18.89 7.87
C LEU A 555 24.90 18.27 8.89
N ILE A 556 24.85 16.95 9.00
CA ILE A 556 25.80 16.11 9.74
C ILE A 556 26.33 15.07 8.76
N ASP A 557 27.62 15.13 8.44
CA ASP A 557 28.30 14.12 7.63
C ASP A 557 28.99 13.12 8.55
N MET A 558 28.70 11.83 8.35
CA MET A 558 29.16 10.74 9.19
C MET A 558 30.20 9.90 8.46
N GLY A 559 31.39 9.77 9.06
CA GLY A 559 32.47 8.83 8.73
C GLY A 559 33.05 8.95 7.32
N LEU A 560 34.38 8.93 7.19
CA LEU A 560 35.01 8.84 5.87
C LEU A 560 34.70 7.50 5.19
N ASP A 561 34.71 6.41 5.96
CA ASP A 561 34.49 5.05 5.47
C ASP A 561 33.43 4.30 6.30
N ALA A 562 33.13 3.07 5.88
CA ALA A 562 32.15 2.20 6.52
C ALA A 562 32.71 1.43 7.73
N GLY A 563 31.83 0.91 8.58
CA GLY A 563 32.18 -0.01 9.67
C GLY A 563 33.13 0.62 10.69
N ARG A 564 34.24 -0.08 11.01
CA ARG A 564 35.24 0.37 12.00
C ARG A 564 35.97 1.67 11.63
N LEU A 565 36.03 1.99 10.34
CA LEU A 565 36.70 3.19 9.83
C LEU A 565 35.76 4.40 9.82
N GLY A 566 34.44 4.17 9.98
CA GLY A 566 33.43 5.21 10.15
C GLY A 566 33.25 5.66 11.61
N GLY A 567 32.04 6.06 11.97
CA GLY A 567 31.64 6.33 13.35
C GLY A 567 32.12 7.66 13.94
N GLU A 568 32.65 8.55 13.12
CA GLU A 568 33.07 9.90 13.48
C GLU A 568 32.21 10.94 12.74
N VAL A 569 32.06 12.13 13.30
CA VAL A 569 31.42 13.26 12.61
C VAL A 569 32.51 14.02 11.86
N ILE A 570 32.47 13.97 10.52
CA ILE A 570 33.47 14.63 9.66
C ILE A 570 33.13 16.10 9.42
N TYR A 571 31.83 16.41 9.37
CA TYR A 571 31.31 17.75 9.18
C TYR A 571 29.99 17.91 9.92
N HIS A 572 29.79 19.07 10.55
CA HIS A 572 28.47 19.49 11.01
C HIS A 572 28.33 21.00 10.86
N GLY A 573 27.22 21.46 10.28
CA GLY A 573 27.05 22.88 9.94
C GLY A 573 26.02 23.09 8.85
N LYS A 574 25.99 24.26 8.24
CA LYS A 574 25.06 24.51 7.12
C LYS A 574 25.58 23.87 5.83
N PRO A 575 24.73 23.30 4.96
CA PRO A 575 25.17 22.83 3.65
C PRO A 575 25.83 23.92 2.80
N SER A 576 25.42 25.19 2.95
CA SER A 576 25.97 26.35 2.23
C SER A 576 27.44 26.65 2.57
N ASP A 577 27.93 26.16 3.70
CA ASP A 577 29.27 26.46 4.20
C ASP A 577 30.29 25.38 3.77
N ILE A 578 29.85 24.37 3.00
CA ILE A 578 30.72 23.35 2.42
C ILE A 578 31.60 23.99 1.35
N THR A 579 32.89 23.69 1.42
CA THR A 579 33.94 24.16 0.51
C THR A 579 34.70 22.97 -0.07
N PRO A 580 35.46 23.13 -1.17
CA PRO A 580 36.29 22.05 -1.73
C PRO A 580 37.31 21.45 -0.74
N GLU A 581 37.70 22.23 0.29
CA GLU A 581 38.59 21.84 1.38
C GLU A 581 37.88 21.04 2.48
N THR A 582 36.54 21.02 2.50
CA THR A 582 35.77 20.24 3.47
C THR A 582 36.07 18.75 3.28
N PRO A 583 36.39 18.01 4.37
CA PRO A 583 36.66 16.58 4.31
C PRO A 583 35.36 15.80 4.04
N GLY A 584 35.48 14.55 3.58
CA GLY A 584 34.33 13.69 3.30
C GLY A 584 34.06 13.49 1.82
N TYR A 585 33.49 12.33 1.49
CA TYR A 585 33.01 12.05 0.14
C TYR A 585 31.81 12.93 -0.21
N THR A 586 30.89 13.15 0.74
CA THR A 586 29.72 14.03 0.53
C THR A 586 30.15 15.41 0.04
N ALA A 587 31.10 16.05 0.74
CA ALA A 587 31.66 17.33 0.31
C ALA A 587 32.33 17.24 -1.07
N ALA A 588 33.05 16.14 -1.35
CA ALA A 588 33.70 15.91 -2.64
C ALA A 588 32.71 15.94 -3.81
N TYR A 589 31.59 15.21 -3.70
CA TYR A 589 30.56 15.14 -4.73
C TYR A 589 29.75 16.44 -4.85
N LEU A 590 29.43 17.09 -3.72
CA LEU A 590 28.67 18.35 -3.72
C LEU A 590 29.44 19.52 -4.34
N THR A 591 30.77 19.53 -4.19
CA THR A 591 31.66 20.56 -4.74
C THR A 591 32.18 20.20 -6.14
N GLY A 592 31.99 18.96 -6.60
CA GLY A 592 32.50 18.47 -7.88
C GLY A 592 33.97 18.05 -7.87
N ARG A 593 34.61 17.92 -6.69
CA ARG A 593 35.94 17.32 -6.55
C ARG A 593 35.94 15.85 -6.99
N GLU A 594 34.84 15.15 -6.73
CA GLU A 594 34.56 13.82 -7.27
C GLU A 594 33.26 13.86 -8.07
N GLU A 595 33.20 13.04 -9.12
CA GLU A 595 32.00 12.87 -9.93
C GLU A 595 31.95 11.44 -10.50
N ILE A 596 30.75 10.92 -10.73
CA ILE A 596 30.59 9.71 -11.53
C ILE A 596 30.71 10.14 -13.00
N PRO A 597 31.74 9.70 -13.74
CA PRO A 597 31.98 10.20 -15.08
C PRO A 597 30.95 9.65 -16.07
N VAL A 598 30.51 10.50 -17.01
CA VAL A 598 29.69 10.03 -18.15
C VAL A 598 30.57 9.13 -19.04
N PRO A 599 30.10 7.93 -19.43
CA PRO A 599 30.85 7.04 -20.32
C PRO A 599 31.21 7.74 -21.65
N LYS A 600 32.51 7.72 -22.02
CA LYS A 600 32.98 8.33 -23.28
C LYS A 600 32.45 7.64 -24.53
N HIS A 601 32.22 6.33 -24.42
CA HIS A 601 31.66 5.50 -25.48
C HIS A 601 30.59 4.60 -24.86
N ARG A 602 29.40 4.60 -25.45
CA ARG A 602 28.31 3.68 -25.08
C ARG A 602 28.37 2.44 -25.95
N ARG A 603 28.01 1.29 -25.39
CA ARG A 603 28.01 0.02 -26.12
C ARG A 603 26.92 0.05 -27.20
N PRO A 604 27.23 -0.33 -28.46
CA PRO A 604 26.22 -0.38 -29.51
C PRO A 604 25.25 -1.55 -29.29
N VAL A 605 23.97 -1.33 -29.57
CA VAL A 605 22.95 -2.39 -29.54
C VAL A 605 23.19 -3.37 -30.69
N GLN A 606 23.58 -4.61 -30.38
CA GLN A 606 23.82 -5.66 -31.39
C GLN A 606 22.74 -6.74 -31.42
N ARG A 607 22.23 -7.08 -30.24
CA ARG A 607 21.22 -8.13 -30.00
C ARG A 607 20.11 -7.54 -29.16
N LYS A 608 18.87 -8.00 -29.37
CA LYS A 608 17.71 -7.45 -28.66
C LYS A 608 16.57 -8.45 -28.53
N LEU A 609 15.78 -8.24 -27.48
CA LEU A 609 14.45 -8.79 -27.34
C LEU A 609 13.45 -7.72 -27.76
N THR A 610 12.38 -8.09 -28.46
CA THR A 610 11.30 -7.16 -28.81
C THR A 610 10.01 -7.63 -28.17
N MET A 611 9.43 -6.77 -27.33
CA MET A 611 8.10 -6.95 -26.75
C MET A 611 7.07 -6.26 -27.65
N HIS A 612 6.02 -6.98 -28.04
CA HIS A 612 4.94 -6.51 -28.90
C HIS A 612 3.65 -6.30 -28.12
N ARG A 613 2.93 -5.22 -28.43
CA ARG A 613 1.61 -4.86 -27.89
C ARG A 613 1.53 -5.00 -26.37
N VAL A 614 2.50 -4.40 -25.67
CA VAL A 614 2.59 -4.47 -24.21
C VAL A 614 1.37 -3.81 -23.59
N HIS A 615 0.48 -4.62 -23.03
CA HIS A 615 -0.75 -4.19 -22.37
C HIS A 615 -0.97 -5.01 -21.08
N LYS A 616 -1.03 -4.31 -19.94
CA LYS A 616 -1.33 -4.83 -18.59
C LYS A 616 -1.44 -3.64 -17.62
N ASN A 617 -2.39 -3.67 -16.69
CA ASN A 617 -2.67 -2.56 -15.78
C ASN A 617 -2.88 -1.24 -16.53
N ASN A 618 -2.00 -0.25 -16.33
CA ASN A 618 -2.09 1.05 -17.00
C ASN A 618 -1.29 1.14 -18.31
N LEU A 619 -0.58 0.08 -18.75
CA LEU A 619 0.20 0.05 -19.99
C LEU A 619 -0.71 0.04 -21.23
N LYS A 620 -0.46 0.94 -22.19
CA LYS A 620 -1.37 1.28 -23.30
C LYS A 620 -0.99 0.67 -24.65
N GLY A 621 -0.49 -0.56 -24.69
CA GLY A 621 -0.32 -1.33 -25.92
C GLY A 621 0.74 -0.78 -26.88
N PHE A 622 2.01 -0.73 -26.45
CA PHE A 622 3.15 -0.30 -27.29
C PHE A 622 4.16 -1.42 -27.52
N ASP A 623 4.98 -1.27 -28.55
CA ASP A 623 6.12 -2.18 -28.82
C ASP A 623 7.40 -1.56 -28.23
N VAL A 624 8.28 -2.38 -27.65
CA VAL A 624 9.55 -1.92 -27.09
C VAL A 624 10.67 -2.93 -27.28
N ASP A 625 11.85 -2.42 -27.63
CA ASP A 625 13.07 -3.19 -27.76
C ASP A 625 13.88 -3.14 -26.46
N ILE A 626 14.38 -4.30 -26.02
CA ILE A 626 15.26 -4.47 -24.86
C ILE A 626 16.62 -4.99 -25.38
N PRO A 627 17.64 -4.13 -25.42
CA PRO A 627 19.00 -4.52 -25.80
C PRO A 627 19.60 -5.58 -24.87
N LEU A 628 20.35 -6.51 -25.45
CA LEU A 628 21.17 -7.51 -24.74
C LEU A 628 22.65 -7.10 -24.73
N PHE A 629 23.43 -7.64 -23.79
CA PHE A 629 24.87 -7.37 -23.59
C PHE A 629 25.20 -5.88 -23.34
N THR A 630 24.26 -5.15 -22.78
CA THR A 630 24.37 -3.72 -22.47
C THR A 630 23.79 -3.43 -21.09
N MET A 631 24.06 -2.23 -20.57
CA MET A 631 23.37 -1.69 -19.41
C MET A 631 22.13 -0.92 -19.89
N THR A 632 20.94 -1.53 -19.78
CA THR A 632 19.67 -0.88 -20.13
C THR A 632 18.96 -0.39 -18.87
N VAL A 633 18.56 0.87 -18.85
CA VAL A 633 17.83 1.48 -17.72
C VAL A 633 16.40 1.79 -18.12
N ILE A 634 15.45 1.38 -17.28
CA ILE A 634 14.03 1.67 -17.42
C ILE A 634 13.68 2.73 -16.40
N THR A 635 13.17 3.85 -16.89
CA THR A 635 12.96 5.05 -16.09
C THR A 635 11.60 5.68 -16.41
N GLY A 636 11.33 6.81 -15.77
CA GLY A 636 10.04 7.50 -15.80
C GLY A 636 9.39 7.57 -14.43
N VAL A 637 8.35 8.40 -14.29
CA VAL A 637 7.77 8.76 -12.98
C VAL A 637 7.16 7.56 -12.22
N SER A 638 6.99 7.70 -10.90
CA SER A 638 6.36 6.65 -10.09
C SER A 638 4.93 6.37 -10.59
N GLY A 639 4.58 5.09 -10.73
CA GLY A 639 3.28 4.68 -11.28
C GLY A 639 3.18 4.69 -12.81
N SER A 640 4.25 4.95 -13.56
CA SER A 640 4.23 4.94 -15.04
C SER A 640 4.11 3.55 -15.67
N GLY A 641 4.26 2.48 -14.89
CA GLY A 641 4.15 1.09 -15.36
C GLY A 641 5.47 0.31 -15.46
N LYS A 642 6.60 0.85 -14.96
CA LYS A 642 7.94 0.21 -15.02
C LYS A 642 7.97 -1.22 -14.50
N SER A 643 7.51 -1.44 -13.26
CA SER A 643 7.50 -2.76 -12.64
C SER A 643 6.56 -3.72 -13.36
N THR A 644 5.41 -3.24 -13.85
CA THR A 644 4.48 -4.06 -14.66
C THR A 644 5.09 -4.48 -15.99
N LEU A 645 5.83 -3.60 -16.67
CA LEU A 645 6.52 -3.93 -17.92
C LEU A 645 7.57 -5.04 -17.71
N ILE A 646 8.26 -5.02 -16.56
CA ILE A 646 9.42 -5.87 -16.34
C ILE A 646 9.14 -7.10 -15.50
N SER A 647 8.68 -6.93 -14.26
CA SER A 647 8.38 -8.06 -13.38
C SER A 647 7.22 -8.87 -13.94
N ASP A 648 6.08 -8.21 -14.20
CA ASP A 648 4.81 -8.89 -14.46
C ASP A 648 4.65 -9.34 -15.93
N LEU A 649 5.56 -8.93 -16.81
CA LEU A 649 5.47 -9.15 -18.24
C LEU A 649 6.76 -9.80 -18.76
N LEU A 650 7.89 -9.07 -18.77
CA LEU A 650 9.15 -9.61 -19.32
C LEU A 650 9.68 -10.81 -18.55
N VAL A 651 9.83 -10.70 -17.22
CA VAL A 651 10.43 -11.73 -16.38
C VAL A 651 9.55 -12.97 -16.33
N GLU A 652 8.24 -12.81 -16.10
CA GLU A 652 7.28 -13.92 -16.12
C GLU A 652 7.30 -14.66 -17.46
N GLU A 653 7.32 -13.93 -18.58
CA GLU A 653 7.31 -14.54 -19.91
C GLU A 653 8.62 -15.26 -20.23
N LEU A 654 9.78 -14.66 -19.91
CA LEU A 654 11.08 -15.32 -20.08
C LEU A 654 11.20 -16.57 -19.20
N GLN A 655 10.78 -16.49 -17.94
CA GLN A 655 10.75 -17.67 -17.05
C GLN A 655 9.82 -18.75 -17.60
N ARG A 656 8.68 -18.39 -18.19
CA ARG A 656 7.77 -19.34 -18.82
C ARG A 656 8.42 -20.03 -20.02
N ILE A 657 9.14 -19.28 -20.87
CA ILE A 657 9.85 -19.81 -22.04
C ILE A 657 10.99 -20.75 -21.61
N ILE A 658 11.83 -20.30 -20.67
CA ILE A 658 13.00 -21.06 -20.19
C ILE A 658 12.59 -22.36 -19.49
N ASN A 659 11.51 -22.33 -18.70
CA ASN A 659 11.02 -23.51 -17.97
C ASN A 659 10.15 -24.46 -18.83
N ALA A 660 9.72 -24.05 -20.03
CA ALA A 660 8.89 -24.88 -20.89
C ALA A 660 9.70 -25.96 -21.63
N ARG A 661 9.08 -27.12 -21.89
CA ARG A 661 9.69 -28.17 -22.74
C ARG A 661 9.74 -27.68 -24.20
N PRO A 662 10.76 -28.07 -25.01
CA PRO A 662 11.17 -27.38 -26.25
C PRO A 662 10.23 -27.49 -27.47
N ARG A 663 8.91 -27.69 -27.31
CA ARG A 663 7.96 -27.82 -28.44
C ARG A 663 6.64 -27.04 -28.33
N GLU A 664 6.38 -26.26 -27.27
CA GLU A 664 5.05 -25.65 -27.08
C GLU A 664 4.96 -24.12 -26.98
N THR A 665 6.06 -23.36 -27.05
CA THR A 665 6.02 -21.93 -26.70
C THR A 665 6.73 -21.03 -27.70
N GLN A 666 6.08 -20.72 -28.82
CA GLN A 666 6.32 -19.42 -29.46
C GLN A 666 5.55 -18.36 -28.66
N SER A 667 6.27 -17.44 -28.03
CA SER A 667 5.64 -16.24 -27.49
C SER A 667 5.19 -15.37 -28.65
N ARG A 668 3.93 -14.90 -28.60
CA ARG A 668 3.44 -13.86 -29.52
C ARG A 668 3.77 -12.45 -29.04
N MET A 669 4.13 -12.33 -27.77
CA MET A 669 4.43 -11.07 -27.13
C MET A 669 5.93 -10.79 -27.15
N LEU A 670 6.79 -11.82 -27.00
CA LEU A 670 8.24 -11.67 -27.00
C LEU A 670 8.84 -12.31 -28.26
N THR A 671 9.68 -11.56 -28.96
CA THR A 671 10.43 -12.03 -30.15
C THR A 671 11.87 -11.52 -30.09
N GLY A 672 12.70 -11.83 -31.10
CA GLY A 672 14.10 -11.41 -31.16
C GLY A 672 15.05 -12.52 -30.74
N ASP A 673 16.19 -12.16 -30.16
CA ASP A 673 17.27 -13.09 -29.79
C ASP A 673 17.00 -13.82 -28.46
N ILE A 674 15.81 -14.41 -28.30
CA ILE A 674 15.37 -15.08 -27.05
C ILE A 674 16.28 -16.26 -26.70
N ASP A 675 16.75 -16.99 -27.71
CA ASP A 675 17.60 -18.18 -27.54
C ASP A 675 18.96 -17.87 -26.88
N LEU A 676 19.37 -16.59 -26.83
CA LEU A 676 20.58 -16.18 -26.14
C LEU A 676 20.39 -16.09 -24.61
N VAL A 677 19.15 -15.98 -24.12
CA VAL A 677 18.84 -15.85 -22.70
C VAL A 677 18.61 -17.23 -22.08
N GLU A 678 19.65 -17.77 -21.46
CA GLU A 678 19.61 -19.09 -20.80
C GLU A 678 19.00 -19.01 -19.40
N GLN A 679 19.22 -17.89 -18.71
CA GLN A 679 18.71 -17.65 -17.36
C GLN A 679 18.22 -16.20 -17.20
N VAL A 680 17.18 -16.01 -16.40
CA VAL A 680 16.74 -14.69 -15.94
C VAL A 680 16.79 -14.64 -14.42
N LEU A 681 17.45 -13.63 -13.88
CA LEU A 681 17.48 -13.38 -12.45
C LEU A 681 16.85 -12.03 -12.13
N TYR A 682 15.72 -12.07 -11.43
CA TYR A 682 15.10 -10.88 -10.86
C TYR A 682 15.64 -10.62 -9.46
N VAL A 683 16.32 -9.49 -9.30
CA VAL A 683 17.00 -9.07 -8.07
C VAL A 683 16.22 -7.91 -7.45
N ASP A 684 15.25 -8.27 -6.61
CA ASP A 684 14.42 -7.35 -5.85
C ASP A 684 15.05 -6.90 -4.52
N GLN A 685 14.41 -5.91 -3.89
CA GLN A 685 14.75 -5.41 -2.55
C GLN A 685 14.24 -6.31 -1.40
N ASN A 686 13.51 -7.38 -1.70
CA ASN A 686 13.02 -8.28 -0.65
C ASN A 686 14.20 -8.96 0.04
N SER A 687 14.12 -9.05 1.38
CA SER A 687 15.19 -9.62 2.19
C SER A 687 15.49 -11.07 1.76
N VAL A 688 16.79 -11.36 1.59
CA VAL A 688 17.30 -12.66 1.13
C VAL A 688 16.86 -13.81 2.07
N GLY A 689 16.68 -13.49 3.35
CA GLY A 689 16.12 -14.39 4.35
C GLY A 689 15.15 -13.65 5.27
N ARG A 690 13.98 -14.26 5.53
CA ARG A 690 13.09 -13.86 6.63
C ARG A 690 13.50 -14.46 7.97
N SER A 691 14.51 -15.34 7.96
CA SER A 691 14.97 -16.08 9.12
C SER A 691 16.22 -15.41 9.70
N SER A 692 16.28 -15.34 11.03
CA SER A 692 17.44 -14.93 11.84
C SER A 692 18.73 -15.69 11.54
N ARG A 693 18.63 -16.76 10.75
CA ARG A 693 19.66 -17.74 10.43
C ARG A 693 20.42 -17.48 9.12
N SER A 694 19.94 -16.56 8.30
CA SER A 694 20.62 -16.15 7.08
C SER A 694 21.67 -15.10 7.42
N ASN A 695 22.88 -15.21 6.87
CA ASN A 695 23.96 -14.22 7.02
C ASN A 695 24.82 -14.18 5.74
N PRO A 696 25.68 -13.16 5.56
CA PRO A 696 26.52 -13.02 4.37
C PRO A 696 27.27 -14.31 4.00
N VAL A 697 27.97 -14.94 4.95
CA VAL A 697 28.79 -16.14 4.67
C VAL A 697 27.99 -17.39 4.34
N THR A 698 26.78 -17.54 4.87
CA THR A 698 25.90 -18.66 4.49
C THR A 698 25.32 -18.46 3.11
N TYR A 699 25.12 -17.22 2.68
CA TYR A 699 24.58 -16.90 1.37
C TYR A 699 25.58 -17.13 0.24
N ILE A 700 26.82 -16.62 0.37
CA ILE A 700 27.90 -16.88 -0.60
C ILE A 700 28.50 -18.29 -0.49
N ASP A 701 27.95 -19.13 0.37
CA ASP A 701 28.42 -20.49 0.69
C ASP A 701 29.88 -20.57 1.19
N ALA A 702 30.41 -19.46 1.73
CA ALA A 702 31.72 -19.45 2.40
C ALA A 702 31.68 -20.14 3.77
N PHE A 703 30.51 -20.30 4.38
CA PHE A 703 30.39 -20.93 5.69
C PHE A 703 30.65 -22.44 5.67
N THR A 704 30.49 -23.11 4.53
CA THR A 704 30.82 -24.53 4.37
C THR A 704 32.32 -24.80 4.54
N PRO A 705 33.21 -24.18 3.75
CA PRO A 705 34.66 -24.35 3.92
C PRO A 705 35.17 -23.84 5.28
N ILE A 706 34.57 -22.78 5.85
CA ILE A 706 34.90 -22.32 7.22
C ILE A 706 34.62 -23.42 8.26
N ARG A 707 33.47 -24.09 8.18
CA ARG A 707 33.13 -25.16 9.13
C ARG A 707 34.02 -26.38 8.99
N GLU A 708 34.46 -26.69 7.78
CA GLU A 708 35.44 -27.75 7.52
C GLU A 708 36.79 -27.41 8.15
N LEU A 709 37.27 -26.17 7.99
CA LEU A 709 38.50 -25.68 8.62
C LEU A 709 38.48 -25.84 10.16
N TYR A 710 37.36 -25.51 10.81
CA TYR A 710 37.25 -25.66 12.28
C TYR A 710 37.14 -27.12 12.71
N ALA A 711 36.48 -27.98 11.93
CA ALA A 711 36.44 -29.41 12.20
C ALA A 711 37.80 -30.09 12.03
N ASP A 712 38.69 -29.49 11.24
CA ASP A 712 40.04 -29.99 11.01
C ASP A 712 41.04 -29.66 12.13
N GLN A 713 40.67 -28.80 13.08
CA GLN A 713 41.54 -28.42 14.19
C GLN A 713 41.84 -29.61 15.13
N PRO A 714 43.03 -29.66 15.75
CA PRO A 714 43.43 -30.78 16.61
C PRO A 714 42.42 -31.07 17.75
N LEU A 715 41.93 -30.02 18.42
CA LEU A 715 40.95 -30.14 19.50
C LEU A 715 39.60 -30.67 18.99
N ALA A 716 39.15 -30.19 17.82
CA ALA A 716 37.91 -30.66 17.21
C ALA A 716 37.98 -32.15 16.84
N LYS A 717 39.11 -32.59 16.27
CA LYS A 717 39.36 -34.01 15.94
C LYS A 717 39.41 -34.89 17.18
N GLN A 718 40.04 -34.43 18.27
CA GLN A 718 40.10 -35.15 19.54
C GLN A 718 38.71 -35.32 20.18
N MET A 719 37.88 -34.26 20.12
CA MET A 719 36.51 -34.28 20.66
C MET A 719 35.50 -34.95 19.72
N GLY A 720 35.90 -35.37 18.51
CA GLY A 720 35.02 -35.96 17.51
C GLY A 720 34.04 -34.99 16.87
N TYR A 721 34.29 -33.68 16.95
CA TYR A 721 33.43 -32.67 16.35
C TYR A 721 33.52 -32.71 14.82
N LYS A 722 32.34 -32.71 14.19
CA LYS A 722 32.16 -32.69 12.73
C LYS A 722 31.80 -31.27 12.28
N PRO A 723 31.90 -30.94 10.97
CA PRO A 723 31.60 -29.60 10.46
C PRO A 723 30.20 -29.06 10.84
N TYR A 724 29.21 -29.92 11.11
CA TYR A 724 27.89 -29.46 11.53
C TYR A 724 27.85 -28.89 12.96
N PHE A 725 28.78 -29.26 13.85
CA PHE A 725 28.86 -28.69 15.21
C PHE A 725 29.22 -27.20 15.17
N PHE A 726 29.98 -26.77 14.17
CA PHE A 726 30.33 -25.37 13.95
C PHE A 726 29.24 -24.61 13.18
N SER A 727 28.01 -25.14 13.12
CA SER A 727 26.85 -24.48 12.52
C SER A 727 25.85 -24.06 13.60
N PHE A 728 25.54 -22.77 13.67
CA PHE A 728 24.46 -22.28 14.55
C PHE A 728 23.05 -22.71 14.05
N ASN A 729 22.93 -23.22 12.83
CA ASN A 729 21.67 -23.66 12.23
C ASN A 729 21.27 -25.10 12.59
N LYS A 730 22.22 -25.93 13.05
CA LYS A 730 22.01 -27.34 13.34
C LYS A 730 22.15 -27.64 14.83
N GLU A 731 21.43 -28.66 15.28
CA GLU A 731 21.56 -29.19 16.63
C GLU A 731 22.94 -29.85 16.81
N GLY A 732 23.50 -29.75 18.02
CA GLY A 732 24.80 -30.29 18.37
C GLY A 732 25.72 -29.23 18.98
N GLY A 733 26.01 -28.15 18.26
CA GLY A 733 26.94 -27.10 18.72
C GLY A 733 26.35 -25.71 18.94
N ARG A 734 25.10 -25.47 18.52
CA ARG A 734 24.37 -24.22 18.78
C ARG A 734 23.88 -24.14 20.24
N CYS A 735 23.63 -22.92 20.71
CA CYS A 735 22.93 -22.69 21.98
C CYS A 735 21.47 -23.17 21.88
N GLU A 736 21.03 -24.01 22.81
CA GLU A 736 19.68 -24.58 22.79
C GLU A 736 18.58 -23.62 23.28
N VAL A 737 18.93 -22.59 24.06
CA VAL A 737 17.96 -21.61 24.57
C VAL A 737 17.47 -20.69 23.45
N CYS A 738 18.39 -20.05 22.73
CA CYS A 738 18.07 -19.21 21.58
C CYS A 738 18.06 -19.97 20.25
N LYS A 739 18.27 -21.29 20.26
CA LYS A 739 18.33 -22.15 19.07
C LYS A 739 19.24 -21.61 17.96
N GLY A 740 20.36 -20.99 18.35
CA GLY A 740 21.36 -20.41 17.46
C GLY A 740 21.14 -18.94 17.05
N ASP A 741 20.07 -18.28 17.48
CA ASP A 741 19.78 -16.90 17.08
C ASP A 741 20.62 -15.87 17.84
N GLY A 742 21.06 -16.21 19.06
CA GLY A 742 21.80 -15.31 19.97
C GLY A 742 20.90 -14.33 20.73
N VAL A 743 19.64 -14.19 20.31
CA VAL A 743 18.62 -13.36 20.94
C VAL A 743 17.35 -14.17 21.22
N VAL A 744 16.47 -13.63 22.06
CA VAL A 744 15.15 -14.18 22.37
C VAL A 744 14.11 -13.07 22.19
N GLU A 745 13.08 -13.33 21.40
CA GLU A 745 11.95 -12.40 21.23
C GLU A 745 10.93 -12.59 22.35
N VAL A 746 10.52 -11.49 22.95
CA VAL A 746 9.49 -11.44 24.00
C VAL A 746 8.26 -10.73 23.42
N PRO A 747 7.12 -11.42 23.27
CA PRO A 747 5.92 -10.81 22.72
C PRO A 747 5.33 -9.80 23.69
N MET A 748 5.01 -8.60 23.20
CA MET A 748 4.44 -7.51 24.01
C MET A 748 2.97 -7.28 23.64
N GLN A 749 2.13 -6.94 24.62
CA GLN A 749 0.68 -6.78 24.37
C GLN A 749 0.32 -5.45 23.67
N PHE A 750 1.05 -4.37 23.94
CA PHE A 750 0.71 -3.01 23.50
C PHE A 750 1.85 -2.29 22.75
N MET A 751 2.98 -2.98 22.56
CA MET A 751 4.18 -2.45 21.90
C MET A 751 4.69 -3.49 20.90
N THR A 752 5.60 -3.08 20.04
CA THR A 752 6.35 -4.03 19.20
C THR A 752 7.12 -5.01 20.08
N ASP A 753 7.16 -6.27 19.65
CA ASP A 753 7.92 -7.33 20.32
C ASP A 753 9.36 -6.89 20.56
N ILE A 754 9.87 -7.22 21.76
CA ILE A 754 11.20 -6.79 22.18
C ILE A 754 12.16 -7.96 22.01
N THR A 755 13.29 -7.70 21.35
CA THR A 755 14.39 -8.65 21.20
C THR A 755 15.40 -8.44 22.33
N LEU A 756 15.66 -9.50 23.11
CA LEU A 756 16.65 -9.48 24.21
C LEU A 756 17.84 -10.38 23.87
N VAL A 757 19.04 -10.00 24.33
CA VAL A 757 20.22 -10.87 24.22
C VAL A 757 20.01 -12.14 25.04
N CYS A 758 20.38 -13.30 24.49
CA CYS A 758 20.21 -14.58 25.17
C CYS A 758 21.16 -14.69 26.36
N ASP A 759 20.61 -14.87 27.57
CA ASP A 759 21.39 -15.01 28.80
C ASP A 759 22.28 -16.27 28.83
N ALA A 760 21.91 -17.33 28.11
CA ALA A 760 22.62 -18.61 28.18
C ALA A 760 23.92 -18.63 27.37
N CYS A 761 23.96 -17.93 26.24
CA CYS A 761 25.15 -17.82 25.40
C CYS A 761 25.73 -16.41 25.33
N GLU A 762 25.13 -15.44 26.02
CA GLU A 762 25.51 -14.03 26.01
C GLU A 762 25.59 -13.47 24.57
N GLY A 763 24.68 -13.91 23.70
CA GLY A 763 24.66 -13.53 22.28
C GLY A 763 25.54 -14.37 21.35
N LYS A 764 26.42 -15.24 21.87
CA LYS A 764 27.45 -15.94 21.07
C LYS A 764 26.94 -17.07 20.16
N ARG A 765 25.65 -17.40 20.20
CA ARG A 765 24.97 -18.41 19.35
C ARG A 765 25.41 -19.88 19.52
N PHE A 766 26.60 -20.15 20.05
CA PHE A 766 27.16 -21.49 20.24
C PHE A 766 27.21 -21.92 21.71
N GLN A 767 27.41 -23.22 21.93
CA GLN A 767 27.74 -23.76 23.25
C GLN A 767 29.19 -23.45 23.62
N LYS A 768 29.47 -23.33 24.93
CA LYS A 768 30.79 -22.91 25.44
C LYS A 768 31.93 -23.83 24.99
N ASN A 769 31.70 -25.14 24.96
CA ASN A 769 32.68 -26.15 24.50
C ASN A 769 33.05 -26.02 23.01
N ILE A 770 32.14 -25.54 22.16
CA ILE A 770 32.43 -25.31 20.74
C ILE A 770 33.36 -24.11 20.56
N LEU A 771 33.20 -23.09 21.41
CA LEU A 771 34.03 -21.88 21.39
C LEU A 771 35.45 -22.10 21.90
N GLU A 772 35.75 -23.25 22.52
CA GLU A 772 37.12 -23.62 22.92
C GLU A 772 37.99 -24.02 21.71
N VAL A 773 37.37 -24.42 20.60
CA VAL A 773 38.09 -24.72 19.36
C VAL A 773 38.47 -23.41 18.67
N THR A 774 39.78 -23.21 18.50
CA THR A 774 40.33 -22.00 17.87
C THR A 774 41.19 -22.33 16.66
N TYR A 775 41.18 -21.44 15.68
CA TYR A 775 42.13 -21.40 14.58
C TYR A 775 42.99 -20.16 14.75
N HIS A 776 44.29 -20.34 14.97
CA HIS A 776 45.24 -19.26 15.31
C HIS A 776 44.75 -18.33 16.44
N GLY A 777 44.11 -18.89 17.47
CA GLY A 777 43.61 -18.14 18.63
C GLY A 777 42.24 -17.49 18.45
N VAL A 778 41.58 -17.67 17.30
CA VAL A 778 40.25 -17.13 17.00
C VAL A 778 39.23 -18.28 16.98
N ASN A 779 38.18 -18.21 17.80
CA ASN A 779 37.09 -19.20 17.76
C ASN A 779 36.08 -18.89 16.64
N ILE A 780 35.15 -19.81 16.38
CA ILE A 780 34.18 -19.66 15.28
C ILE A 780 33.28 -18.42 15.43
N TYR A 781 32.93 -18.03 16.66
CA TYR A 781 32.12 -16.84 16.92
C TYR A 781 32.93 -15.57 16.65
N ASP A 782 34.15 -15.49 17.17
CA ASP A 782 35.03 -14.33 16.97
C ASP A 782 35.35 -14.14 15.47
N LEU A 783 35.50 -15.23 14.71
CA LEU A 783 35.64 -15.16 13.25
C LEU A 783 34.37 -14.59 12.60
N LEU A 784 33.19 -15.02 13.04
CA LEU A 784 31.92 -14.53 12.52
C LEU A 784 31.67 -13.04 12.86
N GLU A 785 32.29 -12.52 13.91
CA GLU A 785 32.25 -11.09 14.26
C GLU A 785 33.25 -10.24 13.46
N MET A 786 34.20 -10.86 12.74
CA MET A 786 35.10 -10.15 11.82
C MET A 786 34.33 -9.58 10.63
N THR A 787 34.76 -8.40 10.19
CA THR A 787 34.36 -7.85 8.90
C THR A 787 34.92 -8.68 7.74
N VAL A 788 34.33 -8.59 6.55
CA VAL A 788 34.84 -9.25 5.34
C VAL A 788 36.31 -8.88 5.09
N ASP A 789 36.66 -7.60 5.20
CA ASP A 789 38.04 -7.14 4.99
C ASP A 789 39.02 -7.75 6.02
N GLN A 790 38.61 -7.82 7.29
CA GLN A 790 39.41 -8.44 8.35
C GLN A 790 39.57 -9.94 8.13
N ALA A 791 38.52 -10.62 7.69
CA ALA A 791 38.55 -12.04 7.42
C ALA A 791 39.48 -12.36 6.25
N ILE A 792 39.45 -11.57 5.17
CA ILE A 792 40.39 -11.70 4.06
C ILE A 792 41.83 -11.52 4.57
N GLU A 793 42.12 -10.43 5.29
CA GLU A 793 43.45 -10.19 5.87
C GLU A 793 43.91 -11.35 6.78
N PHE A 794 43.00 -11.88 7.61
CA PHE A 794 43.26 -12.99 8.51
C PHE A 794 43.59 -14.29 7.77
N PHE A 795 42.81 -14.65 6.74
CA PHE A 795 43.04 -15.86 5.94
C PHE A 795 44.25 -15.72 5.02
N THR A 796 44.58 -14.53 4.54
CA THR A 796 45.82 -14.28 3.79
C THR A 796 47.05 -14.45 4.68
N LYS A 797 46.97 -14.01 5.95
CA LYS A 797 48.06 -14.13 6.92
C LYS A 797 48.26 -15.57 7.40
N TYR A 798 47.18 -16.33 7.55
CA TYR A 798 47.19 -17.71 8.03
C TYR A 798 46.56 -18.63 6.97
N PRO A 799 47.32 -19.07 5.95
CA PRO A 799 46.79 -19.91 4.89
C PRO A 799 46.62 -21.37 5.34
N ALA A 800 45.56 -22.01 4.85
CA ALA A 800 45.28 -23.44 4.91
C ALA A 800 44.54 -23.91 3.64
N ASP A 801 44.32 -25.21 3.47
CA ASP A 801 43.74 -25.78 2.24
C ASP A 801 42.40 -25.14 1.82
N GLN A 802 41.54 -24.81 2.79
CA GLN A 802 40.24 -24.18 2.54
C GLN A 802 40.32 -22.66 2.38
N THR A 803 41.43 -22.01 2.74
CA THR A 803 41.49 -20.53 2.81
C THR A 803 41.41 -19.85 1.45
N THR A 804 41.99 -20.43 0.40
CA THR A 804 41.95 -19.86 -0.96
C THR A 804 40.53 -19.78 -1.49
N SER A 805 39.71 -20.81 -1.25
CA SER A 805 38.31 -20.81 -1.69
C SER A 805 37.48 -19.82 -0.87
N ILE A 806 37.75 -19.71 0.44
CA ILE A 806 37.10 -18.72 1.32
C ILE A 806 37.42 -17.30 0.86
N ILE A 807 38.70 -16.96 0.63
CA ILE A 807 39.12 -15.63 0.20
C ILE A 807 38.44 -15.25 -1.11
N ARG A 808 38.44 -16.13 -2.12
CA ARG A 808 37.78 -15.86 -3.41
C ARG A 808 36.29 -15.52 -3.26
N LEU A 809 35.58 -16.23 -2.37
CA LEU A 809 34.16 -15.96 -2.11
C LEU A 809 33.95 -14.63 -1.37
N LEU A 810 34.85 -14.30 -0.43
CA LEU A 810 34.82 -13.03 0.31
C LEU A 810 35.22 -11.82 -0.54
N GLU A 811 36.15 -11.97 -1.49
CA GLU A 811 36.53 -10.93 -2.45
C GLU A 811 35.33 -10.49 -3.29
N GLY A 812 34.40 -11.41 -3.61
CA GLY A 812 33.13 -11.07 -4.24
C GLY A 812 32.32 -10.03 -3.45
N LEU A 813 32.28 -10.15 -2.12
CA LEU A 813 31.63 -9.18 -1.22
C LEU A 813 32.39 -7.85 -1.18
N GLN A 814 33.73 -7.90 -1.16
CA GLN A 814 34.55 -6.69 -1.14
C GLN A 814 34.37 -5.88 -2.44
N ARG A 815 34.33 -6.53 -3.61
CA ARG A 815 34.15 -5.89 -4.92
C ARG A 815 32.83 -5.14 -5.07
N VAL A 816 31.78 -5.58 -4.40
CA VAL A 816 30.49 -4.88 -4.38
C VAL A 816 30.39 -3.82 -3.27
N GLY A 817 31.47 -3.56 -2.53
CA GLY A 817 31.51 -2.56 -1.46
C GLY A 817 30.95 -3.04 -0.12
N LEU A 818 30.86 -4.35 0.12
CA LEU A 818 30.37 -4.94 1.39
C LEU A 818 31.51 -5.39 2.32
N GLY A 819 32.71 -4.83 2.16
CA GLY A 819 33.89 -5.16 2.98
C GLY A 819 33.70 -4.95 4.49
N TYR A 820 32.83 -4.01 4.87
CA TYR A 820 32.55 -3.64 6.25
C TYR A 820 31.56 -4.56 6.98
N LEU A 821 30.81 -5.41 6.26
CA LEU A 821 29.82 -6.29 6.89
C LEU A 821 30.52 -7.36 7.73
N GLN A 822 29.95 -7.68 8.89
CA GLN A 822 30.43 -8.83 9.66
C GLN A 822 29.98 -10.12 8.98
N LEU A 823 30.85 -11.14 8.98
CA LEU A 823 30.56 -12.43 8.36
C LEU A 823 29.26 -13.06 8.88
N GLY A 824 29.05 -12.99 10.19
CA GLY A 824 27.91 -13.56 10.92
C GLY A 824 26.70 -12.63 11.07
N GLN A 825 26.73 -11.42 10.49
CA GLN A 825 25.66 -10.43 10.62
C GLN A 825 24.33 -11.01 10.11
N ASN A 826 23.25 -10.78 10.85
CA ASN A 826 21.94 -11.31 10.45
C ASN A 826 21.44 -10.60 9.19
N SER A 827 21.01 -11.37 8.18
CA SER A 827 20.50 -10.83 6.91
C SER A 827 19.26 -9.95 7.08
N SER A 828 18.49 -10.14 8.15
CA SER A 828 17.35 -9.28 8.46
C SER A 828 17.74 -7.88 8.94
N THR A 829 19.01 -7.69 9.33
CA THR A 829 19.56 -6.37 9.72
C THR A 829 20.25 -5.66 8.55
N LEU A 830 20.37 -6.32 7.40
CA LEU A 830 20.90 -5.71 6.19
C LEU A 830 19.82 -4.85 5.55
N SER A 831 20.21 -3.66 5.09
CA SER A 831 19.41 -2.79 4.23
C SER A 831 19.03 -3.47 2.91
N GLY A 832 18.05 -2.92 2.20
CA GLY A 832 17.67 -3.40 0.87
C GLY A 832 18.85 -3.41 -0.11
N GLY A 833 19.61 -2.30 -0.15
CA GLY A 833 20.79 -2.17 -1.00
C GLY A 833 21.95 -3.11 -0.61
N GLU A 834 22.16 -3.39 0.68
CA GLU A 834 23.14 -4.42 1.11
C GLU A 834 22.71 -5.83 0.69
N ASN A 835 21.43 -6.17 0.82
CA ASN A 835 20.89 -7.46 0.38
C ASN A 835 21.06 -7.66 -1.13
N GLN A 836 20.85 -6.62 -1.93
CA GLN A 836 21.01 -6.69 -3.37
C GLN A 836 22.48 -6.83 -3.79
N ARG A 837 23.38 -6.10 -3.14
CA ARG A 837 24.83 -6.25 -3.33
C ARG A 837 25.32 -7.64 -2.89
N LEU A 838 24.74 -8.22 -1.84
CA LEU A 838 25.01 -9.59 -1.44
C LEU A 838 24.59 -10.61 -2.53
N LYS A 839 23.43 -10.40 -3.18
CA LYS A 839 23.00 -11.19 -4.35
C LYS A 839 23.99 -11.05 -5.51
N LEU A 840 24.47 -9.84 -5.80
CA LEU A 840 25.49 -9.57 -6.84
C LEU A 840 26.82 -10.29 -6.58
N ALA A 841 27.33 -10.22 -5.35
CA ALA A 841 28.60 -10.82 -4.96
C ALA A 841 28.66 -12.32 -5.23
N TYR A 842 27.52 -13.03 -5.10
CA TYR A 842 27.41 -14.46 -5.37
C TYR A 842 27.79 -14.82 -6.82
N TYR A 843 27.39 -13.98 -7.79
CA TYR A 843 27.65 -14.22 -9.22
C TYR A 843 29.05 -13.76 -9.63
N LEU A 844 29.51 -12.63 -9.10
CA LEU A 844 30.86 -12.12 -9.38
C LEU A 844 31.98 -13.04 -8.87
N GLY A 845 31.69 -13.91 -7.90
CA GLY A 845 32.64 -14.86 -7.32
C GLY A 845 32.78 -16.20 -8.07
N ARG A 846 32.09 -16.39 -9.20
CA ARG A 846 32.07 -17.65 -9.96
C ARG A 846 32.50 -17.46 -11.41
N ASP A 847 33.22 -18.45 -11.95
CA ASP A 847 33.63 -18.50 -13.35
C ASP A 847 32.68 -19.40 -14.16
N HIS A 848 32.41 -19.04 -15.42
CA HIS A 848 31.66 -19.84 -16.41
C HIS A 848 30.17 -20.09 -16.10
N GLU A 849 29.41 -19.04 -15.78
CA GLU A 849 27.95 -19.10 -15.73
C GLU A 849 27.32 -18.91 -17.13
N PRO A 850 26.15 -19.50 -17.41
CA PRO A 850 25.41 -19.30 -18.66
C PRO A 850 24.98 -17.83 -18.84
N HIS A 851 24.66 -17.43 -20.07
CA HIS A 851 24.19 -16.05 -20.31
C HIS A 851 22.92 -15.76 -19.51
N THR A 852 23.07 -14.88 -18.53
CA THR A 852 22.00 -14.47 -17.62
C THR A 852 21.58 -13.04 -17.90
N LEU A 853 20.28 -12.81 -18.04
CA LEU A 853 19.68 -11.47 -17.97
C LEU A 853 19.42 -11.13 -16.49
N PHE A 854 20.21 -10.22 -15.95
CA PHE A 854 20.02 -9.69 -14.62
C PHE A 854 19.06 -8.51 -14.67
N VAL A 855 18.02 -8.56 -13.83
CA VAL A 855 17.03 -7.50 -13.69
C VAL A 855 17.10 -6.95 -12.27
N PHE A 856 17.49 -5.69 -12.12
CA PHE A 856 17.58 -5.01 -10.83
C PHE A 856 16.44 -4.03 -10.64
N ASP A 857 15.74 -4.15 -9.52
CA ASP A 857 14.71 -3.20 -9.11
C ASP A 857 15.30 -2.20 -8.12
N GLU A 858 15.37 -0.94 -8.53
CA GLU A 858 15.88 0.22 -7.80
C GLU A 858 17.19 0.01 -7.00
N PRO A 859 18.32 -0.32 -7.66
CA PRO A 859 19.51 -0.80 -6.96
C PRO A 859 20.33 0.25 -6.23
N THR A 860 20.03 1.53 -6.44
CA THR A 860 20.68 2.64 -5.75
C THR A 860 19.98 3.05 -4.45
N THR A 861 18.94 2.31 -4.06
CA THR A 861 18.22 2.56 -2.81
C THR A 861 19.16 2.50 -1.61
N GLY A 862 19.22 3.62 -0.89
CA GLY A 862 20.06 3.80 0.30
C GLY A 862 21.58 3.81 0.06
N LEU A 863 22.01 4.08 -1.18
CA LEU A 863 23.44 4.20 -1.51
C LEU A 863 23.88 5.65 -1.57
N HIS A 864 25.03 5.93 -0.95
CA HIS A 864 25.74 7.19 -1.12
C HIS A 864 26.34 7.29 -2.54
N PHE A 865 26.61 8.50 -3.04
CA PHE A 865 27.20 8.72 -4.38
C PHE A 865 28.44 7.85 -4.66
N HIS A 866 29.31 7.73 -3.65
CA HIS A 866 30.50 6.90 -3.73
C HIS A 866 30.17 5.40 -3.90
N ASP A 867 29.16 4.91 -3.18
CA ASP A 867 28.70 3.52 -3.28
C ASP A 867 28.03 3.24 -4.63
N ILE A 868 27.34 4.22 -5.23
CA ILE A 868 26.78 4.12 -6.59
C ILE A 868 27.90 3.89 -7.62
N SER A 869 29.04 4.60 -7.48
CA SER A 869 30.19 4.39 -8.36
C SER A 869 30.71 2.95 -8.29
N THR A 870 30.83 2.38 -7.09
CA THR A 870 31.23 0.98 -6.87
C THR A 870 30.22 0.00 -7.47
N LEU A 871 28.92 0.26 -7.32
CA LEU A 871 27.86 -0.55 -7.90
C LEU A 871 27.89 -0.53 -9.44
N LEU A 872 28.10 0.64 -10.05
CA LEU A 872 28.22 0.78 -11.51
C LEU A 872 29.43 0.02 -12.06
N ALA A 873 30.53 -0.03 -11.31
CA ALA A 873 31.69 -0.85 -11.65
C ALA A 873 31.33 -2.36 -11.62
N ALA A 874 30.61 -2.82 -10.59
CA ALA A 874 30.14 -4.20 -10.51
C ALA A 874 29.19 -4.59 -11.67
N PHE A 875 28.28 -3.69 -12.08
CA PHE A 875 27.44 -3.94 -13.27
C PHE A 875 28.27 -4.02 -14.56
N ARG A 876 29.31 -3.20 -14.68
CA ARG A 876 30.22 -3.25 -15.82
C ARG A 876 30.95 -4.59 -15.90
N ASP A 877 31.43 -5.08 -14.78
CA ASP A 877 32.09 -6.39 -14.68
C ASP A 877 31.16 -7.53 -15.12
N LEU A 878 29.87 -7.51 -14.73
CA LEU A 878 28.89 -8.50 -15.18
C LEU A 878 28.69 -8.46 -16.70
N ILE A 879 28.59 -7.26 -17.28
CA ILE A 879 28.43 -7.10 -18.73
C ILE A 879 29.69 -7.59 -19.47
N ASP A 880 30.87 -7.30 -18.94
CA ASP A 880 32.14 -7.70 -19.53
C ASP A 880 32.38 -9.23 -19.44
N GLN A 881 31.76 -9.92 -18.47
CA GLN A 881 31.65 -11.38 -18.40
C GLN A 881 30.67 -11.98 -19.43
N GLY A 882 29.95 -11.13 -20.18
CA GLY A 882 29.02 -11.53 -21.22
C GLY A 882 27.57 -11.63 -20.77
N HIS A 883 27.18 -10.99 -19.66
CA HIS A 883 25.79 -10.94 -19.19
C HIS A 883 25.06 -9.67 -19.67
N SER A 884 23.72 -9.65 -19.50
CA SER A 884 22.89 -8.48 -19.77
C SER A 884 22.37 -7.89 -18.46
N VAL A 885 22.39 -6.56 -18.32
CA VAL A 885 21.94 -5.88 -17.10
C VAL A 885 20.80 -4.92 -17.44
N LEU A 886 19.62 -5.21 -16.90
CA LEU A 886 18.43 -4.38 -16.99
C LEU A 886 18.13 -3.79 -15.61
N ILE A 887 17.95 -2.48 -15.53
CA ILE A 887 17.80 -1.78 -14.24
C ILE A 887 16.54 -0.92 -14.29
N ILE A 888 15.66 -1.05 -13.31
CA ILE A 888 14.59 -0.08 -13.06
C ILE A 888 15.17 0.99 -12.13
N GLU A 889 15.26 2.25 -12.56
CA GLU A 889 15.86 3.30 -11.73
C GLU A 889 15.34 4.71 -12.01
N HIS A 890 15.48 5.56 -10.99
CA HIS A 890 15.17 6.98 -10.97
C HIS A 890 16.40 7.87 -10.77
N ASN A 891 17.51 7.32 -10.27
CA ASN A 891 18.73 8.03 -9.97
C ASN A 891 19.47 8.44 -11.25
N MET A 892 19.65 9.75 -11.43
CA MET A 892 20.27 10.33 -12.62
C MET A 892 21.73 9.90 -12.83
N GLU A 893 22.46 9.50 -11.79
CA GLU A 893 23.84 9.01 -11.92
C GLU A 893 23.91 7.62 -12.57
N VAL A 894 22.90 6.77 -12.34
CA VAL A 894 22.75 5.48 -13.03
C VAL A 894 22.24 5.70 -14.44
N ILE A 895 21.21 6.53 -14.60
CA ILE A 895 20.57 6.82 -15.89
C ILE A 895 21.58 7.41 -16.88
N LYS A 896 22.41 8.38 -16.47
CA LYS A 896 23.45 8.96 -17.36
C LYS A 896 24.53 7.95 -17.74
N SER A 897 24.72 6.92 -16.92
CA SER A 897 25.73 5.86 -17.12
C SER A 897 25.23 4.71 -18.00
N ALA A 898 23.94 4.67 -18.33
CA ALA A 898 23.32 3.61 -19.12
C ALA A 898 23.79 3.60 -20.59
N ASP A 899 23.85 2.42 -21.19
CA ASP A 899 24.07 2.30 -22.63
C ASP A 899 22.78 2.62 -23.41
N TYR A 900 21.62 2.25 -22.84
CA TYR A 900 20.29 2.45 -23.42
C TYR A 900 19.26 2.78 -22.33
N ILE A 901 18.27 3.61 -22.65
CA ILE A 901 17.18 4.01 -21.77
C ILE A 901 15.85 3.70 -22.42
N ILE A 902 14.89 3.25 -21.60
CA ILE A 902 13.47 3.15 -21.93
C ILE A 902 12.70 4.03 -20.94
N ASP A 903 12.13 5.14 -21.40
CA ASP A 903 11.41 6.11 -20.55
C ASP A 903 9.88 5.92 -20.68
N LEU A 904 9.22 5.64 -19.56
CA LEU A 904 7.77 5.43 -19.47
C LEU A 904 7.07 6.63 -18.82
N GLY A 905 5.91 7.01 -19.36
CA GLY A 905 5.17 8.16 -18.85
C GLY A 905 3.93 8.47 -19.69
N PRO A 906 3.59 9.76 -19.89
CA PRO A 906 4.24 10.97 -19.36
C PRO A 906 3.97 11.24 -17.86
N ASP A 907 2.97 10.60 -17.24
CA ASP A 907 2.70 10.69 -15.79
C ASP A 907 2.47 9.29 -15.18
N GLY A 908 2.05 9.20 -13.91
CA GLY A 908 1.66 7.95 -13.26
C GLY A 908 0.17 7.58 -13.42
N GLY A 909 -0.18 6.32 -13.17
CA GLY A 909 -1.56 5.82 -13.21
C GLY A 909 -2.17 5.86 -14.61
N ASP A 910 -3.43 6.28 -14.73
CA ASP A 910 -4.18 6.29 -15.99
C ASP A 910 -3.61 7.24 -17.05
N LYS A 911 -2.87 8.27 -16.61
CA LYS A 911 -2.17 9.20 -17.50
C LYS A 911 -0.79 8.70 -17.94
N GLY A 912 -0.34 7.57 -17.38
CA GLY A 912 0.91 6.90 -17.72
C GLY A 912 0.77 5.77 -18.73
N GLY A 913 1.73 4.85 -18.67
CA GLY A 913 1.72 3.58 -19.39
C GLY A 913 2.01 3.68 -20.88
N GLN A 914 2.63 4.77 -21.33
CA GLN A 914 3.09 4.94 -22.69
C GLN A 914 4.62 4.95 -22.74
N LEU A 915 5.17 4.47 -23.85
CA LEU A 915 6.57 4.69 -24.17
C LEU A 915 6.75 6.15 -24.61
N VAL A 916 7.48 6.95 -23.82
CA VAL A 916 7.75 8.36 -24.14
C VAL A 916 8.90 8.43 -25.14
N VAL A 917 10.00 7.76 -24.83
CA VAL A 917 11.19 7.67 -25.69
C VAL A 917 12.03 6.45 -25.31
N ALA A 918 12.70 5.85 -26.29
CA ALA A 918 13.72 4.84 -26.07
C ALA A 918 14.96 5.16 -26.92
N GLY A 919 16.14 5.02 -26.35
CA GLY A 919 17.39 5.38 -27.03
C GLY A 919 18.56 5.55 -26.06
N THR A 920 19.63 6.15 -26.53
CA THR A 920 20.76 6.57 -25.70
C THR A 920 20.35 7.69 -24.72
N PRO A 921 21.07 7.86 -23.59
CA PRO A 921 20.86 9.00 -22.69
C PRO A 921 20.82 10.37 -23.37
N GLU A 922 21.64 10.58 -24.39
CA GLU A 922 21.66 11.82 -25.17
C GLU A 922 20.38 12.02 -26.00
N GLU A 923 19.83 10.94 -26.58
CA GLU A 923 18.57 10.98 -27.33
C GLU A 923 17.37 11.22 -26.40
N VAL A 924 17.36 10.61 -25.22
CA VAL A 924 16.33 10.85 -24.19
C VAL A 924 16.39 12.30 -23.69
N ALA A 925 17.58 12.84 -23.44
CA ALA A 925 17.76 14.24 -23.03
C ALA A 925 17.35 15.26 -24.11
N ALA A 926 17.31 14.85 -25.38
CA ALA A 926 16.83 15.68 -26.49
C ALA A 926 15.29 15.65 -26.64
N CYS A 927 14.60 14.69 -26.01
CA CYS A 927 13.16 14.55 -26.09
C CYS A 927 12.45 15.57 -25.17
N PRO A 928 11.63 16.50 -25.70
CA PRO A 928 10.97 17.51 -24.89
C PRO A 928 9.83 16.96 -24.02
N ASP A 929 9.23 15.84 -24.42
CA ASP A 929 8.13 15.20 -23.70
C ASP A 929 8.62 14.30 -22.55
N SER A 930 9.92 14.00 -22.51
CA SER A 930 10.53 13.19 -21.45
C SER A 930 10.85 14.05 -20.23
N ILE A 931 10.13 13.78 -19.13
CA ILE A 931 10.45 14.37 -17.82
C ILE A 931 11.86 13.97 -17.42
N THR A 932 12.21 12.69 -17.58
CA THR A 932 13.56 12.18 -17.31
C THR A 932 14.61 12.93 -18.13
N GLY A 933 14.35 13.17 -19.43
CA GLY A 933 15.22 13.90 -20.34
C GLY A 933 15.52 15.33 -19.87
N HIS A 934 14.55 16.00 -19.25
CA HIS A 934 14.73 17.35 -18.69
C HIS A 934 15.83 17.40 -17.62
N TYR A 935 15.76 16.50 -16.63
CA TYR A 935 16.74 16.42 -15.53
C TYR A 935 18.08 15.83 -16.00
N LEU A 936 18.02 14.84 -16.90
CA LEU A 936 19.20 14.20 -17.47
C LEU A 936 20.09 15.17 -18.26
N LYS A 937 19.49 16.15 -18.93
CA LYS A 937 20.21 17.17 -19.70
C LYS A 937 21.20 17.98 -18.85
N GLU A 938 20.83 18.30 -17.61
CA GLU A 938 21.72 19.01 -16.68
C GLU A 938 22.92 18.15 -16.28
N LYS A 939 22.71 16.84 -16.11
CA LYS A 939 23.74 15.88 -15.68
C LYS A 939 24.68 15.42 -16.82
N LEU A 940 24.23 15.49 -18.08
CA LEU A 940 25.06 15.22 -19.26
C LEU A 940 25.93 16.43 -19.65
N THR A 941 25.55 17.63 -19.22
CA THR A 941 26.35 18.84 -19.49
C THR A 941 27.49 18.91 -18.47
N PRO A 942 28.76 19.07 -18.88
CA PRO A 942 29.87 19.21 -17.94
C PRO A 942 29.62 20.38 -17.00
N ARG A 943 29.74 20.17 -15.67
CA ARG A 943 29.67 21.29 -14.71
C ARG A 943 30.74 22.31 -15.10
N LYS A 944 30.35 23.58 -15.30
CA LYS A 944 31.31 24.65 -15.52
C LYS A 944 32.20 24.73 -14.27
N ALA A 945 33.49 24.51 -14.46
CA ALA A 945 34.52 24.58 -13.43
C ALA A 945 34.53 25.92 -12.71
#